data_AF-A0AAV5ETH4-F1
#
_entry.id   AF-A0AAV5ETH4-F1
#
_cell.length_a   1.000
_cell.length_b   1.000
_cell.length_c   1.000
_cell.angle_alpha   90.00
_cell.angle_beta   90.00
_cell.angle_gamma   90.00
#
_symmetry.space_group_name_H-M   'P 1'
#
loop_
_entity.id
_entity.type
_entity.pdbx_description
1 polymer ?
#
loop_
_entity_poly.entity_id
_entity_poly.type
_entity_poly.pdbx_seq_one_letter_code
_entity_poly.pdbx_strand_id
1 'polypeptide(L)'
;MASHFRIRRFVLQVSATLSILICSTCSCLQFNYPSFDAATNRDDFSFSPGSGIANGSLQITPNTGDMRHRSGRVLYARETLKLWNSKRTALTSFWTEFALNMLPQNGGTGEGMAFILTNNPALPINSSGQWLGVVNNQTDGAAANRIVAVEFDTRKSSNNKYDPDGNHVGLDINGIKTVSPYPLSNLSIVLASGVDTGVRIEYDGKLLSVVAVQEQRYFAYAWPVDLSRYLTEDISVGFAASTGEFTELHQIKAWNFSITIDGDSNQGDNNEILNLVLAILIPLVIAGAILVFFLWRRLTRKRRLAYHNLEKMIDAHGPVKFKFRELRSATANFSSDRKLGRGGFGTVYLGYLSRMAGMEVAVKRVSTSSNSNTSRRGEQEFVSEVNTISKLSHRNLVKLIGWCHEKGELLLVYEYFPMGSLDKLLYTDAAAGGTPAPPPPQTELTWERRYRIVCGVASALDYLHHGSTKRILHRDVKGSNVMLDADYNARLGDFGLARVVQSDGATHHSTQAVAGTRGYMAYECFFTGRASLDTDVYAFGVFVMEVLSGERPSTTVSYREEDVVDSDEPSTFFRGAAHGGRPMYIVDWTWRLYGEGRALRVADAALNGDFDPEQVECAVRLALACCHPNPRERPSMRTVVQVLIGGATPPEPPFQKPAFVWPPHGVDQEMELPHVGLLFTGGHTHPSFCSMTSSSLTGR
;
A
#
# COMPACT_ATOMS: atom_id res chain seq x y z
N MET A 1 5.00 0.76 2.24
CA MET A 1 6.01 1.57 2.96
C MET A 1 5.82 1.57 4.49
N ALA A 2 4.60 1.46 5.04
CA ALA A 2 4.37 1.40 6.49
C ALA A 2 4.94 0.16 7.21
N SER A 3 5.13 -0.98 6.51
CA SER A 3 5.71 -2.19 7.11
C SER A 3 7.23 -2.12 7.32
N HIS A 4 7.95 -1.38 6.48
CA HIS A 4 9.39 -1.14 6.65
C HIS A 4 9.69 -0.22 7.83
N PHE A 5 8.76 0.68 8.16
CA PHE A 5 8.89 1.61 9.28
C PHE A 5 8.69 0.92 10.65
N ARG A 6 7.81 -0.09 10.73
CA ARG A 6 7.60 -0.87 11.95
C ARG A 6 8.73 -1.86 12.23
N ILE A 7 9.33 -2.45 11.18
CA ILE A 7 10.51 -3.31 11.32
C ILE A 7 11.74 -2.48 11.72
N ARG A 8 11.92 -1.27 11.18
CA ARG A 8 12.99 -0.36 11.62
C ARG A 8 12.83 0.08 13.08
N ARG A 9 11.61 0.42 13.53
CA ARG A 9 11.36 0.76 14.94
C ARG A 9 11.58 -0.42 15.88
N PHE A 10 11.23 -1.64 15.49
CA PHE A 10 11.47 -2.83 16.30
C PHE A 10 12.97 -3.20 16.35
N VAL A 11 13.69 -3.06 15.24
CA VAL A 11 15.16 -3.24 15.19
C VAL A 11 15.88 -2.15 15.98
N LEU A 12 15.41 -0.89 15.93
CA LEU A 12 15.94 0.21 16.74
C LEU A 12 15.65 0.03 18.24
N GLN A 13 14.48 -0.49 18.61
CA GLN A 13 14.13 -0.77 20.02
C GLN A 13 14.88 -1.99 20.56
N VAL A 14 15.08 -3.04 19.76
CA VAL A 14 15.90 -4.20 20.15
C VAL A 14 17.40 -3.84 20.17
N SER A 15 17.85 -2.93 19.31
CA SER A 15 19.21 -2.39 19.37
C SER A 15 19.41 -1.49 20.60
N ALA A 16 18.40 -0.69 20.96
CA ALA A 16 18.44 0.16 22.14
C ALA A 16 18.41 -0.63 23.46
N THR A 17 17.70 -1.75 23.53
CA THR A 17 17.71 -2.61 24.73
C THR A 17 18.98 -3.46 24.84
N LEU A 18 19.67 -3.75 23.74
CA LEU A 18 20.97 -4.45 23.78
C LEU A 18 22.14 -3.50 24.11
N SER A 19 22.02 -2.20 23.80
CA SER A 19 23.03 -1.18 24.13
C SER A 19 23.03 -0.74 25.60
N ILE A 20 21.99 -1.05 26.37
CA ILE A 20 21.89 -0.64 27.79
C ILE A 20 22.64 -1.61 28.74
N LEU A 21 23.08 -2.78 28.26
CA LEU A 21 23.79 -3.77 29.09
C LEU A 21 25.29 -3.90 28.80
N ILE A 22 25.89 -2.96 28.07
CA ILE A 22 27.33 -2.89 27.80
C ILE A 22 27.78 -1.44 27.94
N CYS A 23 27.79 -0.92 29.16
CA CYS A 23 28.53 0.30 29.46
C CYS A 23 29.03 0.23 30.89
N SER A 24 30.14 -0.48 31.05
CA SER A 24 31.04 -0.24 32.16
C SER A 24 32.44 -0.32 31.58
N THR A 25 33.11 0.83 31.62
CA THR A 25 34.54 1.07 31.38
C THR A 25 35.02 1.15 29.92
N CYS A 26 34.74 2.28 29.27
CA CYS A 26 35.75 3.06 28.52
C CYS A 26 35.22 4.49 28.34
N SER A 27 35.93 5.50 28.85
CA SER A 27 35.52 6.90 28.76
C SER A 27 35.83 7.44 27.36
N CYS A 28 34.81 7.47 26.50
CA CYS A 28 34.82 8.14 25.22
C CYS A 28 33.66 9.13 25.16
N LEU A 29 33.94 10.42 24.91
CA LEU A 29 32.92 11.47 24.82
C LEU A 29 31.83 11.08 23.82
N GLN A 30 30.66 10.71 24.34
CA GLN A 30 29.50 10.32 23.55
C GLN A 30 28.21 10.64 24.31
N PHE A 31 27.28 11.33 23.65
CA PHE A 31 25.96 11.62 24.22
C PHE A 31 24.89 11.79 23.13
N ASN A 32 23.63 11.62 23.52
CA ASN A 32 22.48 11.82 22.63
C ASN A 32 21.29 12.40 23.41
N TYR A 33 20.90 13.62 23.07
CA TYR A 33 19.75 14.34 23.60
C TYR A 33 18.74 14.57 22.48
N PRO A 34 17.67 13.75 22.37
CA PRO A 34 16.62 13.95 21.37
C PRO A 34 15.71 15.17 21.67
N SER A 35 15.74 15.66 22.90
CA SER A 35 15.08 16.87 23.41
C SER A 35 15.73 17.27 24.74
N PHE A 36 15.51 18.50 25.21
CA PHE A 36 16.09 18.98 26.47
C PHE A 36 15.02 19.26 27.53
N ASP A 37 15.18 18.67 28.70
CA ASP A 37 14.35 18.90 29.87
C ASP A 37 15.18 19.49 31.01
N ALA A 38 14.73 20.63 31.55
CA ALA A 38 15.44 21.36 32.59
C ALA A 38 15.57 20.55 33.89
N ALA A 39 14.61 19.68 34.20
CA ALA A 39 14.65 18.88 35.42
C ALA A 39 15.73 17.79 35.39
N THR A 40 16.08 17.29 34.20
CA THR A 40 16.94 16.12 34.04
C THR A 40 18.27 16.42 33.37
N ASN A 41 18.36 17.49 32.58
CA ASN A 41 19.55 17.79 31.78
C ASN A 41 20.31 19.05 32.23
N ARG A 42 19.83 19.78 33.24
CA ARG A 42 20.45 21.07 33.64
C ARG A 42 21.89 20.94 34.12
N ASP A 43 22.24 19.83 34.76
CA ASP A 43 23.59 19.58 35.29
C ASP A 43 24.55 19.03 34.22
N ASP A 44 24.03 18.67 33.04
CA ASP A 44 24.83 18.14 31.93
C ASP A 44 25.53 19.23 31.14
N PHE A 45 25.10 20.49 31.32
CA PHE A 45 25.58 21.64 30.56
C PHE A 45 25.97 22.80 31.46
N SER A 46 26.98 23.53 31.02
CA SER A 46 27.36 24.83 31.59
C SER A 46 26.65 25.93 30.79
N PHE A 47 26.05 26.88 31.51
CA PHE A 47 25.25 27.95 30.94
C PHE A 47 25.84 29.30 31.33
N SER A 48 26.10 30.13 30.33
CA SER A 48 26.34 31.56 30.52
C SER A 48 25.11 32.30 31.08
N PRO A 49 25.27 33.51 31.67
CA PRO A 49 24.15 34.32 32.13
C PRO A 49 23.10 34.53 31.04
N GLY A 50 21.85 34.17 31.32
CA GLY A 50 20.74 34.32 30.40
C GLY A 50 20.50 33.16 29.43
N SER A 51 21.44 32.23 29.31
CA SER A 51 21.23 30.95 28.62
C SER A 51 20.58 29.91 29.55
N GLY A 52 19.89 28.92 29.00
CA GLY A 52 19.17 27.92 29.82
C GLY A 52 18.48 26.83 29.01
N ILE A 53 17.70 25.99 29.69
CA ILE A 53 16.80 25.03 29.04
C ILE A 53 15.38 25.56 29.17
N ALA A 54 14.69 25.72 28.04
CA ALA A 54 13.29 26.11 28.00
C ALA A 54 12.62 25.53 26.76
N ASN A 55 11.32 25.22 26.86
CA ASN A 55 10.50 24.74 25.74
C ASN A 55 11.12 23.55 24.98
N GLY A 56 11.68 22.58 25.71
CA GLY A 56 12.27 21.39 25.09
C GLY A 56 13.62 21.60 24.41
N SER A 57 14.25 22.78 24.55
CA SER A 57 15.45 23.17 23.80
C SER A 57 16.48 23.92 24.67
N LEU A 58 17.75 23.85 24.27
CA LEU A 58 18.79 24.74 24.79
C LEU A 58 18.59 26.13 24.19
N GLN A 59 18.42 27.12 25.05
CA GLN A 59 18.39 28.54 24.69
C GLN A 59 19.80 29.09 24.86
N ILE A 60 20.47 29.44 23.75
CA ILE A 60 21.86 29.90 23.78
C ILE A 60 21.95 31.35 24.28
N THR A 61 20.97 32.18 23.93
CA THR A 61 20.75 33.53 24.48
C THR A 61 19.43 33.56 25.27
N PRO A 62 19.14 34.64 26.03
CA PRO A 62 17.83 34.81 26.65
C PRO A 62 16.68 34.66 25.66
N ASN A 63 15.63 33.97 26.07
CA ASN A 63 14.41 33.74 25.29
C ASN A 63 13.19 34.54 25.81
N THR A 64 13.39 35.33 26.86
CA THR A 64 12.38 36.18 27.50
C THR A 64 13.04 37.46 28.02
N GLY A 65 12.25 38.49 28.29
CA GLY A 65 12.75 39.78 28.78
C GLY A 65 13.46 40.59 27.69
N ASP A 66 14.37 41.49 28.11
CA ASP A 66 15.17 42.28 27.17
C ASP A 66 16.29 41.43 26.55
N MET A 67 16.07 41.05 25.29
CA MET A 67 16.96 40.24 24.48
C MET A 67 17.95 41.06 23.65
N ARG A 68 17.97 42.40 23.74
CA ARG A 68 18.93 43.23 22.98
C ARG A 68 20.32 43.14 23.56
N HIS A 69 21.32 43.15 22.68
CA HIS A 69 22.75 43.17 23.05
C HIS A 69 23.15 42.06 24.03
N ARG A 70 22.61 40.85 23.84
CA ARG A 70 22.91 39.67 24.67
C ARG A 70 23.89 38.76 23.96
N SER A 71 24.63 37.99 24.74
CA SER A 71 25.46 36.89 24.25
C SER A 71 25.33 35.72 25.18
N GLY A 72 25.54 34.52 24.66
CA GLY A 72 25.60 33.35 25.50
C GLY A 72 26.39 32.21 24.90
N ARG A 73 26.75 31.30 25.80
CA ARG A 73 27.37 30.01 25.53
C ARG A 73 26.67 28.94 26.34
N VAL A 74 26.46 27.80 25.69
CA VAL A 74 26.04 26.55 26.32
C VAL A 74 27.05 25.48 25.95
N LEU A 75 27.70 24.90 26.95
CA LEU A 75 28.76 23.91 26.76
C LEU A 75 28.39 22.58 27.42
N TYR A 76 28.75 21.47 26.81
CA TYR A 76 28.63 20.18 27.47
C TYR A 76 29.64 20.10 28.62
N ALA A 77 29.15 19.83 29.84
CA ALA A 77 29.92 19.97 31.08
C ALA A 77 30.41 18.64 31.65
N ARG A 78 29.87 17.49 31.20
CA ARG A 78 30.22 16.18 31.77
C ARG A 78 31.62 15.73 31.37
N GLU A 79 32.00 15.92 30.12
CA GLU A 79 33.28 15.45 29.57
C GLU A 79 33.81 16.43 28.49
N THR A 80 35.13 16.47 28.34
CA THR A 80 35.81 17.22 27.28
C THR A 80 36.19 16.30 26.11
N LEU A 81 36.23 16.85 24.90
CA LEU A 81 36.78 16.17 23.74
C LEU A 81 38.30 16.19 23.86
N LYS A 82 38.92 15.01 23.81
CA LYS A 82 40.38 14.88 23.73
C LYS A 82 40.82 15.13 22.29
N LEU A 83 41.69 16.12 22.07
CA LEU A 83 42.17 16.48 20.73
C LEU A 83 42.95 15.33 20.06
N TRP A 84 43.70 14.54 20.82
CA TRP A 84 44.41 13.38 20.32
C TRP A 84 43.75 12.08 20.76
N ASN A 85 43.90 11.03 19.94
CA ASN A 85 43.49 9.69 20.35
C ASN A 85 44.28 9.21 21.58
N SER A 86 43.83 8.14 22.23
CA SER A 86 44.47 7.61 23.45
C SER A 86 45.95 7.28 23.31
N LYS A 87 46.41 7.01 22.08
CA LYS A 87 47.81 6.69 21.74
C LYS A 87 48.64 7.90 21.30
N ARG A 88 48.02 9.09 21.20
CA ARG A 88 48.60 10.32 20.63
C ARG A 88 49.22 10.15 19.25
N THR A 89 48.69 9.22 18.45
CA THR A 89 49.18 8.94 17.09
C THR A 89 48.41 9.68 16.00
N ALA A 90 47.20 10.12 16.30
CA ALA A 90 46.32 10.85 15.39
C ALA A 90 45.41 11.80 16.15
N LEU A 91 44.86 12.79 15.46
CA LEU A 91 43.80 13.65 16.00
C LEU A 91 42.50 12.84 16.11
N THR A 92 41.73 13.13 17.15
CA THR A 92 40.45 12.45 17.40
C THR A 92 39.43 12.87 16.36
N SER A 93 38.98 11.91 15.56
CA SER A 93 37.85 12.07 14.65
C SER A 93 36.54 12.08 15.44
N PHE A 94 35.60 12.93 15.05
CA PHE A 94 34.29 13.02 15.70
C PHE A 94 33.21 13.43 14.71
N TRP A 95 31.96 13.17 15.08
CA TRP A 95 30.83 13.77 14.42
C TRP A 95 29.82 14.26 15.45
N THR A 96 29.08 15.28 15.06
CA THR A 96 27.97 15.82 15.85
C THR A 96 26.78 16.10 14.94
N GLU A 97 25.59 15.88 15.45
CA GLU A 97 24.33 16.16 14.78
C GLU A 97 23.41 16.94 15.72
N PHE A 98 22.83 18.03 15.25
CA PHE A 98 21.92 18.85 16.05
C PHE A 98 20.81 19.47 15.21
N ALA A 99 19.69 19.77 15.86
CA ALA A 99 18.57 20.50 15.27
C ALA A 99 18.64 21.98 15.66
N LEU A 100 19.08 22.80 14.72
CA LEU A 100 19.22 24.25 14.84
C LEU A 100 17.89 24.95 14.52
N ASN A 101 17.47 25.90 15.34
CA ASN A 101 16.33 26.77 15.06
C ASN A 101 16.65 28.21 15.47
N MET A 102 16.54 29.14 14.51
CA MET A 102 16.74 30.57 14.73
C MET A 102 15.50 31.34 14.28
N LEU A 103 14.88 32.07 15.20
CA LEU A 103 13.60 32.76 14.98
C LEU A 103 13.69 34.25 15.30
N PRO A 104 13.69 35.14 14.30
CA PRO A 104 13.64 36.59 14.49
C PRO A 104 12.47 37.05 15.36
N GLN A 105 12.69 38.04 16.23
CA GLN A 105 11.69 38.51 17.20
C GLN A 105 11.21 39.95 16.92
N ASN A 106 12.10 40.85 16.49
CA ASN A 106 11.84 42.30 16.45
C ASN A 106 11.98 42.91 15.05
N GLY A 107 11.49 42.21 14.00
CA GLY A 107 11.40 42.75 12.64
C GLY A 107 12.70 42.74 11.82
N GLY A 108 13.76 42.09 12.30
CA GLY A 108 15.01 41.84 11.57
C GLY A 108 15.76 40.64 12.15
N THR A 109 16.72 40.11 11.39
CA THR A 109 17.52 38.95 11.79
C THR A 109 18.54 39.31 12.88
N GLY A 110 18.80 38.38 13.79
CA GLY A 110 19.86 38.53 14.79
C GLY A 110 21.23 38.24 14.17
N GLU A 111 22.23 37.97 15.00
CA GLU A 111 23.64 37.88 14.56
C GLU A 111 24.07 36.43 14.26
N GLY A 112 23.19 35.45 14.48
CA GLY A 112 23.43 34.04 14.19
C GLY A 112 23.89 33.21 15.39
N MET A 113 24.33 31.99 15.09
CA MET A 113 24.81 31.01 16.08
C MET A 113 26.03 30.27 15.55
N ALA A 114 26.90 29.80 16.44
CA ALA A 114 28.00 28.92 16.10
C ALA A 114 28.04 27.65 16.94
N PHE A 115 28.39 26.53 16.31
CA PHE A 115 28.92 25.35 17.00
C PHE A 115 30.40 25.59 17.31
N ILE A 116 30.80 25.46 18.57
CA ILE A 116 32.14 25.85 19.04
C ILE A 116 32.92 24.67 19.62
N LEU A 117 34.21 24.65 19.29
CA LEU A 117 35.27 23.87 19.91
C LEU A 117 36.21 24.86 20.60
N THR A 118 36.31 24.83 21.93
CA THR A 118 37.08 25.83 22.67
C THR A 118 37.85 25.23 23.84
N ASN A 119 39.07 25.74 24.09
CA ASN A 119 39.76 25.50 25.35
C ASN A 119 39.44 26.59 26.41
N ASN A 120 38.71 27.64 26.03
CA ASN A 120 38.29 28.73 26.89
C ASN A 120 36.76 28.74 27.01
N PRO A 121 36.19 28.06 28.02
CA PRO A 121 34.74 27.88 28.13
C PRO A 121 33.98 29.15 28.54
N ALA A 122 34.65 30.11 29.18
CA ALA A 122 34.02 31.36 29.63
C ALA A 122 33.50 32.19 28.45
N LEU A 123 32.33 32.84 28.64
CA LEU A 123 31.80 33.81 27.69
C LEU A 123 32.68 35.08 27.70
N PRO A 124 33.18 35.56 26.53
CA PRO A 124 33.94 36.81 26.49
C PRO A 124 33.06 38.00 26.89
N ILE A 125 33.62 38.93 27.66
CA ILE A 125 32.92 40.15 28.06
C ILE A 125 32.65 41.00 26.82
N ASN A 126 31.48 41.64 26.75
CA ASN A 126 31.06 42.51 25.65
C ASN A 126 31.13 41.84 24.26
N SER A 127 30.66 40.59 24.18
CA SER A 127 30.68 39.76 22.98
C SER A 127 29.34 39.74 22.23
N SER A 128 28.51 40.77 22.38
CA SER A 128 27.19 40.86 21.73
C SER A 128 27.27 41.51 20.35
N GLY A 129 26.20 41.45 19.57
CA GLY A 129 26.23 41.93 18.19
C GLY A 129 27.11 41.03 17.31
N GLN A 130 27.93 41.67 16.47
CA GLN A 130 28.83 41.03 15.49
C GLN A 130 29.88 40.06 16.06
N TRP A 131 29.93 39.84 17.38
CA TRP A 131 30.98 39.03 18.01
C TRP A 131 30.53 37.59 18.32
N LEU A 132 29.27 37.25 18.09
CA LEU A 132 28.66 35.91 18.17
C LEU A 132 28.78 35.19 19.53
N GLY A 133 29.16 35.90 20.59
CA GLY A 133 29.61 35.26 21.84
C GLY A 133 30.93 34.48 21.69
N VAL A 134 31.66 34.64 20.58
CA VAL A 134 32.90 33.93 20.22
C VAL A 134 34.14 34.73 20.65
N VAL A 135 34.16 36.03 20.34
CA VAL A 135 35.25 36.96 20.68
C VAL A 135 34.69 38.31 21.16
N ASN A 136 35.52 39.34 21.23
CA ASN A 136 35.11 40.74 21.36
C ASN A 136 36.09 41.65 20.62
N ASN A 137 35.85 42.96 20.66
CA ASN A 137 36.68 43.95 19.96
C ASN A 137 38.17 43.96 20.34
N GLN A 138 38.54 43.44 21.52
CA GLN A 138 39.93 43.41 21.97
C GLN A 138 40.61 42.08 21.63
N THR A 139 39.84 40.99 21.52
CA THR A 139 40.39 39.66 21.34
C THR A 139 40.25 39.13 19.93
N ASP A 140 39.53 39.78 19.03
CA ASP A 140 39.34 39.31 17.65
C ASP A 140 40.68 38.98 16.94
N GLY A 141 40.78 37.75 16.43
CA GLY A 141 41.97 37.21 15.77
C GLY A 141 43.10 36.74 16.71
N ALA A 142 42.98 36.92 18.03
CA ALA A 142 44.02 36.54 18.97
C ALA A 142 44.12 35.02 19.13
N ALA A 143 45.32 34.45 18.93
CA ALA A 143 45.58 33.02 19.12
C ALA A 143 45.28 32.52 20.55
N ALA A 144 45.27 33.44 21.53
CA ALA A 144 44.89 33.16 22.91
C ALA A 144 43.40 32.78 23.07
N ASN A 145 42.54 33.08 22.10
CA ASN A 145 41.11 32.71 22.15
C ASN A 145 40.89 31.20 22.14
N ARG A 146 41.77 30.44 21.47
CA ARG A 146 41.73 28.98 21.40
C ARG A 146 40.34 28.45 21.07
N ILE A 147 39.77 28.95 19.98
CA ILE A 147 38.41 28.62 19.54
C ILE A 147 38.35 28.38 18.04
N VAL A 148 37.63 27.33 17.66
CA VAL A 148 37.22 27.05 16.28
C VAL A 148 35.71 26.93 16.28
N ALA A 149 35.05 27.63 15.35
CA ALA A 149 33.61 27.78 15.35
C ALA A 149 33.05 27.55 13.93
N VAL A 150 32.03 26.70 13.81
CA VAL A 150 31.23 26.61 12.58
C VAL A 150 30.05 27.57 12.75
N GLU A 151 30.11 28.67 12.03
CA GLU A 151 29.20 29.80 12.08
C GLU A 151 27.99 29.57 11.16
N PHE A 152 26.80 29.91 11.66
CA PHE A 152 25.54 29.98 10.94
C PHE A 152 25.06 31.43 11.00
N ASP A 153 25.53 32.23 10.05
CA ASP A 153 25.31 33.68 10.03
C ASP A 153 23.93 34.02 9.44
N THR A 154 23.26 34.94 10.11
CA THR A 154 21.92 35.44 9.74
C THR A 154 21.91 36.93 9.46
N ARG A 155 23.06 37.63 9.55
CA ARG A 155 23.11 39.07 9.38
C ARG A 155 24.44 39.57 8.89
N LYS A 156 24.34 40.28 7.76
CA LYS A 156 25.47 40.96 7.16
C LYS A 156 26.01 42.08 8.06
N SER A 157 27.26 41.96 8.48
CA SER A 157 27.99 43.04 9.16
C SER A 157 28.35 44.13 8.16
N SER A 158 27.84 45.35 8.38
CA SER A 158 27.96 46.49 7.45
C SER A 158 29.39 46.97 7.18
N ASN A 159 30.35 46.58 8.02
CA ASN A 159 31.76 46.99 7.93
C ASN A 159 32.72 45.85 7.52
N ASN A 160 32.22 44.63 7.28
CA ASN A 160 33.05 43.49 6.93
C ASN A 160 32.99 43.20 5.41
N LYS A 161 34.04 43.58 4.67
CA LYS A 161 34.14 43.31 3.22
C LYS A 161 34.24 41.81 2.86
N TYR A 162 34.39 40.94 3.86
CA TYR A 162 34.50 39.49 3.71
C TYR A 162 33.21 38.75 4.05
N ASP A 163 32.16 39.47 4.43
CA ASP A 163 30.82 38.94 4.67
C ASP A 163 29.99 39.03 3.36
N PRO A 164 29.74 37.89 2.68
CA PRO A 164 29.10 37.87 1.38
C PRO A 164 27.64 38.31 1.48
N ASP A 165 26.88 37.75 2.43
CA ASP A 165 25.46 37.97 2.68
C ASP A 165 25.07 37.56 4.11
N GLY A 166 23.92 38.03 4.60
CA GLY A 166 23.41 37.67 5.93
C GLY A 166 22.70 36.32 6.00
N ASN A 167 23.19 35.32 5.26
CA ASN A 167 22.64 33.96 5.25
C ASN A 167 23.69 32.98 4.70
N HIS A 168 24.74 32.73 5.48
CA HIS A 168 25.84 31.87 5.06
C HIS A 168 26.32 30.94 6.19
N VAL A 169 27.11 29.94 5.80
CA VAL A 169 27.78 29.05 6.76
C VAL A 169 29.29 29.18 6.62
N GLY A 170 29.95 29.27 7.76
CA GLY A 170 31.32 29.75 7.88
C GLY A 170 32.18 28.91 8.81
N LEU A 171 33.50 29.00 8.63
CA LEU A 171 34.48 28.50 9.61
C LEU A 171 35.27 29.68 10.19
N ASP A 172 35.07 29.92 11.47
CA ASP A 172 35.74 30.95 12.25
C ASP A 172 36.85 30.36 13.10
N ILE A 173 38.02 31.00 13.08
CA ILE A 173 39.20 30.55 13.82
C ILE A 173 39.74 31.72 14.61
N ASN A 174 39.66 31.65 15.93
CA ASN A 174 40.15 32.66 16.87
C ASN A 174 39.62 34.10 16.65
N GLY A 175 38.57 34.28 15.84
CA GLY A 175 38.01 35.59 15.50
C GLY A 175 36.71 35.41 14.72
N ILE A 176 36.05 36.51 14.38
CA ILE A 176 34.78 36.50 13.61
C ILE A 176 34.98 36.65 12.10
N LYS A 177 36.23 36.55 11.64
CA LYS A 177 36.53 36.58 10.23
C LYS A 177 36.40 35.18 9.65
N THR A 178 35.28 34.95 8.98
CA THR A 178 34.95 33.68 8.33
C THR A 178 35.96 33.29 7.26
N VAL A 179 36.50 32.08 7.38
CA VAL A 179 37.35 31.45 6.37
C VAL A 179 36.47 30.78 5.33
N SER A 180 36.45 31.32 4.11
CA SER A 180 35.71 30.77 2.97
C SER A 180 34.21 30.57 3.24
N PRO A 181 33.45 31.65 3.50
CA PRO A 181 32.01 31.56 3.74
C PRO A 181 31.28 30.97 2.54
N TYR A 182 30.31 30.09 2.79
CA TYR A 182 29.44 29.52 1.76
C TYR A 182 28.04 30.14 1.83
N PRO A 183 27.65 30.99 0.86
CA PRO A 183 26.35 31.65 0.88
C PRO A 183 25.22 30.64 0.64
N LEU A 184 24.19 30.68 1.49
CA LEU A 184 23.02 29.80 1.39
C LEU A 184 21.89 30.38 0.53
N SER A 185 21.99 31.67 0.17
CA SER A 185 20.97 32.39 -0.61
C SER A 185 20.60 31.70 -1.93
N ASN A 186 21.54 31.01 -2.57
CA ASN A 186 21.30 30.28 -3.83
C ASN A 186 20.61 28.91 -3.64
N LEU A 187 20.53 28.40 -2.41
CA LEU A 187 20.00 27.07 -2.10
C LEU A 187 18.60 27.10 -1.49
N SER A 188 17.97 28.28 -1.39
CA SER A 188 16.66 28.45 -0.75
C SER A 188 16.60 27.90 0.69
N ILE A 189 17.75 27.81 1.36
CA ILE A 189 17.85 27.54 2.80
C ILE A 189 17.93 28.90 3.48
N VAL A 190 17.03 29.16 4.43
CA VAL A 190 16.99 30.41 5.19
C VAL A 190 17.17 30.07 6.66
N LEU A 191 18.33 30.43 7.20
CA LEU A 191 18.71 30.10 8.58
C LEU A 191 17.77 30.78 9.60
N ALA A 192 17.46 32.05 9.39
CA ALA A 192 16.57 32.85 10.23
C ALA A 192 15.07 32.70 9.87
N SER A 193 14.62 31.48 9.55
CA SER A 193 13.22 31.20 9.16
C SER A 193 12.33 30.71 10.29
N GLY A 194 12.92 30.33 11.44
CA GLY A 194 12.23 29.63 12.51
C GLY A 194 11.90 28.16 12.18
N VAL A 195 12.39 27.62 11.05
CA VAL A 195 12.23 26.22 10.67
C VAL A 195 13.43 25.40 11.16
N ASP A 196 13.16 24.19 11.66
CA ASP A 196 14.20 23.29 12.15
C ASP A 196 15.16 22.88 11.02
N THR A 197 16.43 23.17 11.23
CA THR A 197 17.52 22.85 10.32
C THR A 197 18.38 21.76 10.96
N GLY A 198 18.35 20.55 10.39
CA GLY A 198 19.20 19.46 10.84
C GLY A 198 20.62 19.66 10.34
N VAL A 199 21.59 19.77 11.24
CA VAL A 199 23.00 20.00 10.93
C VAL A 199 23.81 18.81 11.39
N ARG A 200 24.71 18.32 10.53
CA ARG A 200 25.74 17.34 10.86
C ARG A 200 27.12 17.92 10.56
N ILE A 201 28.01 17.88 11.55
CA ILE A 201 29.42 18.25 11.40
C ILE A 201 30.26 17.00 11.64
N GLU A 202 31.25 16.75 10.79
CA GLU A 202 32.14 15.59 10.88
C GLU A 202 33.59 16.02 10.64
N TYR A 203 34.48 15.59 11.55
CA TYR A 203 35.91 15.82 11.50
C TYR A 203 36.65 14.49 11.44
N ASP A 204 37.51 14.32 10.44
CA ASP A 204 38.28 13.09 10.19
C ASP A 204 39.78 13.20 10.57
N GLY A 205 40.16 14.28 11.28
CA GLY A 205 41.55 14.60 11.57
C GLY A 205 42.21 15.54 10.56
N LYS A 206 41.58 15.83 9.42
CA LYS A 206 42.11 16.71 8.36
C LYS A 206 41.07 17.66 7.76
N LEU A 207 39.85 17.16 7.57
CA LEU A 207 38.72 17.86 6.99
C LEU A 207 37.64 18.03 8.05
N LEU A 208 37.16 19.25 8.20
CA LEU A 208 35.93 19.54 8.93
C LEU A 208 34.83 19.76 7.90
N SER A 209 33.87 18.83 7.86
CA SER A 209 32.74 18.86 6.94
C SER A 209 31.45 19.23 7.66
N VAL A 210 30.56 19.94 6.96
CA VAL A 210 29.23 20.31 7.43
C VAL A 210 28.20 19.95 6.38
N VAL A 211 27.09 19.38 6.84
CA VAL A 211 25.88 19.13 6.04
C VAL A 211 24.72 19.72 6.80
N ALA A 212 23.90 20.56 6.16
CA ALA A 212 22.63 20.98 6.74
C ALA A 212 21.46 20.62 5.84
N VAL A 213 20.33 20.29 6.46
CA VAL A 213 19.09 19.87 5.80
C VAL A 213 17.91 20.67 6.38
N GLN A 214 17.16 21.34 5.52
CA GLN A 214 15.95 22.09 5.86
C GLN A 214 14.86 21.80 4.83
N GLU A 215 13.70 21.27 5.24
CA GLU A 215 12.53 21.04 4.38
C GLU A 215 12.84 20.38 3.01
N GLN A 216 13.65 19.31 3.00
CA GLN A 216 14.11 18.56 1.81
C GLN A 216 15.20 19.24 0.96
N ARG A 217 15.69 20.42 1.35
CA ARG A 217 16.88 21.06 0.78
C ARG A 217 18.10 20.65 1.59
N TYR A 218 19.26 20.53 0.94
CA TYR A 218 20.50 20.28 1.64
C TYR A 218 21.65 21.10 1.06
N PHE A 219 22.63 21.42 1.91
CA PHE A 219 23.94 21.88 1.48
C PHE A 219 25.02 21.03 2.16
N ALA A 220 26.17 20.93 1.51
CA ALA A 220 27.34 20.27 2.06
C ALA A 220 28.60 21.09 1.71
N TYR A 221 29.47 21.28 2.69
CA TYR A 221 30.75 21.96 2.50
C TYR A 221 31.82 21.35 3.41
N ALA A 222 33.10 21.51 3.06
CA ALA A 222 34.20 21.02 3.87
C ALA A 222 35.40 21.96 3.82
N TRP A 223 36.02 22.17 4.98
CA TRP A 223 37.24 22.96 5.12
C TRP A 223 38.42 22.06 5.49
N PRO A 224 39.57 22.19 4.80
CA PRO A 224 40.81 21.64 5.30
C PRO A 224 41.26 22.45 6.52
N VAL A 225 41.25 21.82 7.69
CA VAL A 225 41.64 22.47 8.95
C VAL A 225 42.34 21.45 9.85
N ASP A 226 43.48 21.87 10.38
CA ASP A 226 44.25 21.10 11.36
C ASP A 226 43.96 21.70 12.75
N LEU A 227 43.05 21.06 13.49
CA LEU A 227 42.59 21.57 14.79
C LEU A 227 43.74 21.71 15.81
N SER A 228 44.83 20.95 15.67
CA SER A 228 45.97 20.98 16.59
C SER A 228 46.76 22.29 16.55
N ARG A 229 46.59 23.08 15.50
CA ARG A 229 47.21 24.42 15.38
C ARG A 229 46.54 25.46 16.26
N TYR A 230 45.26 25.23 16.59
CA TYR A 230 44.41 26.23 17.24
C TYR A 230 43.97 25.80 18.63
N LEU A 231 43.75 24.50 18.85
CA LEU A 231 43.25 23.93 20.09
C LEU A 231 44.30 23.09 20.82
N THR A 232 44.08 22.84 22.11
CA THR A 232 44.87 21.96 22.97
C THR A 232 44.05 20.74 23.42
N GLU A 233 44.63 19.86 24.25
CA GLU A 233 44.11 18.51 24.57
C GLU A 233 42.65 18.50 25.03
N ASP A 234 42.25 19.41 25.93
CA ASP A 234 40.93 19.40 26.56
C ASP A 234 39.99 20.43 25.93
N ILE A 235 39.16 19.98 24.99
CA ILE A 235 38.26 20.82 24.22
C ILE A 235 36.85 20.72 24.80
N SER A 236 36.30 21.87 25.22
CA SER A 236 34.87 22.01 25.48
C SER A 236 34.11 22.16 24.16
N VAL A 237 33.01 21.42 24.03
CA VAL A 237 32.12 21.45 22.87
C VAL A 237 30.80 22.09 23.25
N GLY A 238 30.21 22.88 22.35
CA GLY A 238 28.93 23.52 22.61
C GLY A 238 28.55 24.54 21.56
N PHE A 239 27.77 25.53 21.98
CA PHE A 239 27.22 26.56 21.09
C PHE A 239 27.45 27.96 21.67
N ALA A 240 27.64 28.93 20.79
CA ALA A 240 27.68 30.35 21.09
C ALA A 240 26.70 31.10 20.18
N ALA A 241 26.10 32.17 20.69
CA ALA A 241 25.26 33.07 19.90
C ALA A 241 25.21 34.45 20.54
N SER A 242 24.79 35.44 19.75
CA SER A 242 24.49 36.77 20.27
C SER A 242 23.38 37.47 19.53
N THR A 243 22.85 38.50 20.17
CA THR A 243 21.87 39.43 19.61
C THR A 243 22.45 40.84 19.62
N GLY A 244 21.94 41.68 18.72
CA GLY A 244 22.26 43.11 18.64
C GLY A 244 21.01 43.97 18.90
N GLU A 245 20.85 45.03 18.10
CA GLU A 245 19.60 45.82 18.06
C GLU A 245 18.41 44.99 17.59
N PHE A 246 18.67 44.09 16.63
CA PHE A 246 17.73 43.07 16.19
C PHE A 246 18.04 41.76 16.91
N THR A 247 16.98 41.06 17.26
CA THR A 247 17.04 39.93 18.19
C THR A 247 16.37 38.71 17.57
N GLU A 248 16.91 37.54 17.85
CA GLU A 248 16.36 36.25 17.46
C GLU A 248 16.49 35.23 18.59
N LEU A 249 15.63 34.21 18.57
CA LEU A 249 15.76 33.07 19.47
C LEU A 249 16.82 32.12 18.92
N HIS A 250 17.74 31.68 19.76
CA HIS A 250 18.82 30.78 19.42
C HIS A 250 18.59 29.43 20.10
N GLN A 251 18.06 28.45 19.36
CA GLN A 251 17.58 27.18 19.92
C GLN A 251 18.29 25.96 19.33
N ILE A 252 18.74 25.06 20.20
CA ILE A 252 19.12 23.69 19.85
C ILE A 252 18.07 22.74 20.41
N LYS A 253 17.33 22.06 19.52
CA LYS A 253 16.19 21.20 19.89
C LYS A 253 16.58 19.75 20.13
N ALA A 254 17.67 19.29 19.52
CA ALA A 254 18.26 17.98 19.73
C ALA A 254 19.76 18.08 19.49
N TRP A 255 20.56 17.26 20.18
CA TRP A 255 22.02 17.23 20.02
C TRP A 255 22.60 15.85 20.30
N ASN A 256 23.38 15.34 19.35
CA ASN A 256 24.08 14.08 19.38
C ASN A 256 25.57 14.33 19.08
N PHE A 257 26.45 13.66 19.80
CA PHE A 257 27.90 13.76 19.64
C PHE A 257 28.54 12.39 19.86
N SER A 258 29.49 12.03 19.00
CA SER A 258 30.25 10.80 19.13
C SER A 258 31.63 10.92 18.51
N ILE A 259 32.64 10.38 19.19
CA ILE A 259 33.96 10.20 18.61
C ILE A 259 34.00 8.94 17.73
N THR A 260 34.81 8.98 16.66
CA THR A 260 35.08 7.80 15.82
C THR A 260 36.35 7.13 16.34
N ILE A 261 36.21 5.95 16.94
CA ILE A 261 37.34 5.19 17.48
C ILE A 261 38.01 4.44 16.32
N ASP A 262 39.20 4.89 15.93
CA ASP A 262 40.07 4.09 15.07
C ASP A 262 40.46 2.82 15.83
N GLY A 263 40.11 1.68 15.24
CA GLY A 263 40.17 0.38 15.90
C GLY A 263 41.57 0.05 16.41
N ASP A 264 41.70 -0.02 17.73
CA ASP A 264 42.60 -0.99 18.37
C ASP A 264 42.14 -1.27 19.80
N SER A 265 41.21 -2.23 19.93
CA SER A 265 40.80 -2.77 21.22
C SER A 265 41.84 -3.80 21.68
N ASN A 266 42.78 -3.39 22.53
CA ASN A 266 43.51 -4.34 23.36
C ASN A 266 42.77 -4.53 24.69
N GLN A 267 42.13 -5.69 24.80
CA GLN A 267 41.51 -6.25 26.00
C GLN A 267 42.58 -6.55 27.06
N GLY A 268 42.38 -6.02 28.28
CA GLY A 268 43.13 -6.39 29.47
C GLY A 268 42.17 -6.60 30.65
N ASP A 269 42.13 -7.84 31.11
CA ASP A 269 41.62 -8.38 32.39
C ASP A 269 40.16 -8.15 32.80
N ASN A 270 39.32 -9.17 32.55
CA ASN A 270 38.28 -9.72 33.46
C ASN A 270 37.70 -11.03 32.89
N ASN A 271 38.52 -12.09 32.81
CA ASN A 271 38.23 -13.26 31.98
C ASN A 271 37.25 -14.29 32.57
N GLU A 272 36.93 -14.29 33.87
CA GLU A 272 36.07 -15.35 34.42
C GLU A 272 34.57 -15.08 34.29
N ILE A 273 34.14 -13.83 34.54
CA ILE A 273 32.73 -13.44 34.42
C ILE A 273 32.31 -13.30 32.95
N LEU A 274 33.23 -12.82 32.11
CA LEU A 274 33.02 -12.67 30.67
C LEU A 274 32.76 -14.03 29.99
N ASN A 275 33.51 -15.07 30.37
CA ASN A 275 33.35 -16.41 29.79
C ASN A 275 32.00 -17.06 30.15
N LEU A 276 31.50 -16.87 31.38
CA LEU A 276 30.20 -17.39 31.81
C LEU A 276 29.02 -16.68 31.11
N VAL A 277 29.13 -15.36 30.94
CA VAL A 277 28.11 -14.53 30.28
C VAL A 277 28.09 -14.81 28.77
N LEU A 278 29.25 -14.98 28.14
CA LEU A 278 29.35 -15.38 26.72
C LEU A 278 28.81 -16.79 26.47
N ALA A 279 29.03 -17.74 27.39
CA ALA A 279 28.51 -19.11 27.26
C ALA A 279 26.98 -19.19 27.26
N ILE A 280 26.28 -18.22 27.86
CA ILE A 280 24.81 -18.16 27.92
C ILE A 280 24.23 -17.27 26.82
N LEU A 281 24.87 -16.13 26.53
CA LEU A 281 24.38 -15.18 25.51
C LEU A 281 24.58 -15.68 24.08
N ILE A 282 25.68 -16.36 23.77
CA ILE A 282 25.94 -16.86 22.41
C ILE A 282 24.86 -17.87 21.97
N PRO A 283 24.48 -18.88 22.76
CA PRO A 283 23.36 -19.77 22.41
C PRO A 283 22.02 -19.04 22.25
N LEU A 284 21.74 -18.02 23.09
CA LEU A 284 20.50 -17.25 23.02
C LEU A 284 20.41 -16.38 21.76
N VAL A 285 21.52 -15.72 21.38
CA VAL A 285 21.60 -14.93 20.15
C VAL A 285 21.52 -15.84 18.93
N ILE A 286 22.18 -17.00 18.95
CA ILE A 286 22.10 -18.00 17.88
C ILE A 286 20.66 -18.53 17.78
N ALA A 287 20.01 -18.87 18.90
CA ALA A 287 18.61 -19.32 18.92
C ALA A 287 17.66 -18.23 18.40
N GLY A 288 17.88 -16.96 18.77
CA GLY A 288 17.11 -15.82 18.27
C GLY A 288 17.32 -15.57 16.77
N ALA A 289 18.56 -15.65 16.28
CA ALA A 289 18.88 -15.53 14.85
C ALA A 289 18.30 -16.69 14.05
N ILE A 290 18.35 -17.92 14.59
CA ILE A 290 17.72 -19.11 14.02
C ILE A 290 16.20 -18.92 13.97
N LEU A 291 15.57 -18.42 15.04
CA LEU A 291 14.14 -18.14 15.09
C LEU A 291 13.74 -17.07 14.06
N VAL A 292 14.48 -15.96 13.97
CA VAL A 292 14.26 -14.90 12.97
C VAL A 292 14.46 -15.44 11.56
N PHE A 293 15.48 -16.26 11.33
CA PHE A 293 15.70 -16.93 10.04
C PHE A 293 14.55 -17.88 9.71
N PHE A 294 14.05 -18.68 10.66
CA PHE A 294 12.89 -19.55 10.45
C PHE A 294 11.60 -18.76 10.25
N LEU A 295 11.40 -17.64 10.93
CA LEU A 295 10.26 -16.74 10.75
C LEU A 295 10.34 -16.04 9.39
N TRP A 296 11.48 -15.48 9.01
CA TRP A 296 11.72 -14.88 7.69
C TRP A 296 11.56 -15.93 6.59
N ARG A 297 12.11 -17.13 6.77
CA ARG A 297 11.95 -18.26 5.86
C ARG A 297 10.50 -18.72 5.81
N ARG A 298 9.73 -18.72 6.90
CA ARG A 298 8.30 -19.07 6.93
C ARG A 298 7.43 -18.01 6.23
N LEU A 299 7.75 -16.73 6.43
CA LEU A 299 7.05 -15.59 5.81
C LEU A 299 7.37 -15.46 4.31
N THR A 300 8.60 -15.76 3.90
CA THR A 300 9.03 -15.71 2.49
C THR A 300 8.85 -17.05 1.74
N ARG A 301 8.76 -18.19 2.45
CA ARG A 301 8.55 -19.53 1.86
C ARG A 301 7.33 -19.54 0.97
N LYS A 302 6.17 -19.04 1.43
CA LYS A 302 4.93 -19.13 0.65
C LYS A 302 5.05 -18.42 -0.70
N ARG A 303 5.68 -17.24 -0.74
CA ARG A 303 5.95 -16.50 -1.99
C ARG A 303 7.00 -17.21 -2.85
N ARG A 304 8.17 -17.55 -2.29
CA ARG A 304 9.26 -18.21 -3.05
C ARG A 304 8.83 -19.57 -3.59
N LEU A 305 8.08 -20.36 -2.82
CA LEU A 305 7.56 -21.66 -3.25
C LEU A 305 6.50 -21.51 -4.34
N ALA A 306 5.62 -20.52 -4.26
CA ALA A 306 4.64 -20.26 -5.33
C ALA A 306 5.32 -19.89 -6.66
N TYR A 307 6.36 -19.05 -6.63
CA TYR A 307 7.14 -18.69 -7.82
C TYR A 307 8.06 -19.82 -8.32
N HIS A 308 8.68 -20.56 -7.40
CA HIS A 308 9.52 -21.71 -7.74
C HIS A 308 8.71 -22.87 -8.31
N ASN A 309 7.50 -23.09 -7.80
CA ASN A 309 6.55 -24.06 -8.34
C ASN A 309 6.01 -23.61 -9.71
N LEU A 310 5.84 -22.29 -9.93
CA LEU A 310 5.49 -21.76 -11.25
C LEU A 310 6.57 -22.08 -12.29
N GLU A 311 7.86 -21.97 -11.94
CA GLU A 311 8.96 -22.34 -12.84
C GLU A 311 9.15 -23.87 -12.99
N LYS A 312 8.82 -24.65 -11.96
CA LYS A 312 8.92 -26.13 -12.00
C LYS A 312 7.71 -26.86 -12.61
N MET A 313 6.53 -26.23 -12.68
CA MET A 313 5.31 -26.85 -13.25
C MET A 313 5.20 -26.76 -14.78
N ILE A 314 6.22 -26.23 -15.47
CA ILE A 314 6.21 -26.12 -16.92
C ILE A 314 6.75 -27.42 -17.51
N ASP A 315 5.84 -28.39 -17.66
CA ASP A 315 6.04 -29.50 -18.58
C ASP A 315 6.10 -28.96 -20.02
N ALA A 316 6.63 -29.75 -20.97
CA ALA A 316 6.83 -29.38 -22.37
C ALA A 316 5.56 -28.90 -23.14
N HIS A 317 4.38 -28.93 -22.50
CA HIS A 317 3.08 -28.52 -23.05
C HIS A 317 2.40 -27.37 -22.28
N GLY A 318 3.08 -26.75 -21.29
CA GLY A 318 2.52 -25.66 -20.48
C GLY A 318 2.59 -24.26 -21.11
N PRO A 319 1.96 -23.23 -20.50
CA PRO A 319 1.99 -21.86 -20.99
C PRO A 319 3.41 -21.30 -21.10
N VAL A 320 3.70 -20.63 -22.21
CA VAL A 320 5.04 -20.15 -22.56
C VAL A 320 5.44 -18.93 -21.72
N LYS A 321 6.66 -18.93 -21.17
CA LYS A 321 7.24 -17.74 -20.53
C LYS A 321 7.77 -16.78 -21.60
N PHE A 322 7.16 -15.60 -21.70
CA PHE A 322 7.54 -14.52 -22.62
C PHE A 322 8.45 -13.50 -21.93
N LYS A 323 9.33 -12.87 -22.71
CA LYS A 323 10.11 -11.71 -22.24
C LYS A 323 9.26 -10.44 -22.35
N PHE A 324 9.45 -9.48 -21.45
CA PHE A 324 8.68 -8.23 -21.48
C PHE A 324 8.86 -7.46 -22.79
N ARG A 325 10.09 -7.43 -23.33
CA ARG A 325 10.40 -6.76 -24.61
C ARG A 325 9.60 -7.35 -25.78
N GLU A 326 9.37 -8.67 -25.78
CA GLU A 326 8.62 -9.37 -26.82
C GLU A 326 7.15 -8.94 -26.78
N LEU A 327 6.51 -9.01 -25.62
CA LEU A 327 5.12 -8.59 -25.46
C LEU A 327 4.93 -7.09 -25.69
N ARG A 328 5.89 -6.27 -25.27
CA ARG A 328 5.88 -4.83 -25.55
C ARG A 328 5.93 -4.55 -27.05
N SER A 329 6.73 -5.29 -27.81
CA SER A 329 6.76 -5.18 -29.27
C SER A 329 5.46 -5.68 -29.90
N ALA A 330 4.96 -6.83 -29.42
CA ALA A 330 3.73 -7.44 -29.91
C ALA A 330 2.51 -6.53 -29.74
N THR A 331 2.47 -5.68 -28.71
CA THR A 331 1.38 -4.75 -28.42
C THR A 331 1.64 -3.32 -28.90
N ALA A 332 2.64 -3.09 -29.77
CA ALA A 332 3.06 -1.76 -30.21
C ALA A 332 3.29 -0.78 -29.03
N ASN A 333 4.09 -1.21 -28.06
CA ASN A 333 4.36 -0.52 -26.80
C ASN A 333 3.11 -0.27 -25.94
N PHE A 334 2.16 -1.19 -25.95
CA PHE A 334 0.86 -1.04 -25.27
C PHE A 334 0.10 0.20 -25.75
N SER A 335 0.08 0.41 -27.08
CA SER A 335 -0.63 1.54 -27.70
C SER A 335 -2.12 1.53 -27.33
N SER A 336 -2.70 2.71 -27.18
CA SER A 336 -4.15 2.90 -27.03
C SER A 336 -4.94 2.28 -28.18
N ASP A 337 -4.37 2.28 -29.39
CA ASP A 337 -5.04 1.78 -30.60
C ASP A 337 -5.21 0.26 -30.57
N ARG A 338 -4.42 -0.43 -29.74
CA ARG A 338 -4.52 -1.88 -29.53
C ARG A 338 -5.28 -2.23 -28.26
N LYS A 339 -5.87 -1.27 -27.55
CA LYS A 339 -6.57 -1.53 -26.29
C LYS A 339 -7.93 -2.18 -26.55
N LEU A 340 -8.11 -3.40 -26.06
CA LEU A 340 -9.37 -4.15 -26.17
C LEU A 340 -10.35 -3.83 -25.02
N GLY A 341 -9.82 -3.43 -23.87
CA GLY A 341 -10.62 -3.09 -22.69
C GLY A 341 -9.80 -2.81 -21.44
N ARG A 342 -10.45 -2.25 -20.42
CA ARG A 342 -9.87 -2.03 -19.09
C ARG A 342 -10.87 -2.45 -18.02
N GLY A 343 -10.47 -3.35 -17.14
CA GLY A 343 -11.27 -3.81 -16.00
C GLY A 343 -10.54 -3.63 -14.66
N GLY A 344 -11.15 -4.12 -13.57
CA GLY A 344 -10.56 -4.08 -12.23
C GLY A 344 -9.23 -4.84 -12.11
N PHE A 345 -8.99 -5.78 -13.02
CA PHE A 345 -7.84 -6.69 -13.02
C PHE A 345 -6.69 -6.24 -13.94
N GLY A 346 -6.85 -5.13 -14.66
CA GLY A 346 -5.82 -4.63 -15.58
C GLY A 346 -6.36 -4.13 -16.91
N THR A 347 -5.45 -3.91 -17.85
CA THR A 347 -5.78 -3.47 -19.22
C THR A 347 -5.40 -4.56 -20.20
N VAL A 348 -6.27 -4.85 -21.17
CA VAL A 348 -6.06 -5.89 -22.17
C VAL A 348 -5.76 -5.24 -23.52
N TYR A 349 -4.73 -5.73 -24.19
CA TYR A 349 -4.27 -5.24 -25.49
C TYR A 349 -4.25 -6.36 -26.52
N LEU A 350 -4.60 -6.06 -27.77
CA LEU A 350 -4.34 -6.89 -28.92
C LEU A 350 -2.83 -6.93 -29.19
N GLY A 351 -2.31 -8.12 -29.40
CA GLY A 351 -0.90 -8.35 -29.72
C GLY A 351 -0.72 -9.30 -30.89
N TYR A 352 0.40 -9.15 -31.58
CA TYR A 352 0.82 -10.03 -32.67
C TYR A 352 2.16 -10.68 -32.30
N LEU A 353 2.15 -11.98 -32.04
CA LEU A 353 3.35 -12.72 -31.61
C LEU A 353 4.21 -13.09 -32.81
N SER A 354 5.28 -12.33 -33.07
CA SER A 354 6.21 -12.59 -34.18
C SER A 354 6.83 -14.00 -34.15
N ARG A 355 7.09 -14.54 -32.95
CA ARG A 355 7.65 -15.89 -32.77
C ARG A 355 6.69 -17.01 -33.17
N MET A 356 5.39 -16.72 -33.23
CA MET A 356 4.33 -17.67 -33.59
C MET A 356 3.63 -17.21 -34.87
N ALA A 357 4.42 -16.91 -35.91
CA ALA A 357 3.93 -16.53 -37.23
C ALA A 357 2.91 -15.36 -37.24
N GLY A 358 3.00 -14.43 -36.27
CA GLY A 358 2.08 -13.30 -36.17
C GLY A 358 0.74 -13.62 -35.51
N MET A 359 0.63 -14.75 -34.78
CA MET A 359 -0.57 -15.13 -34.04
C MET A 359 -1.15 -13.97 -33.24
N GLU A 360 -2.45 -13.74 -33.41
CA GLU A 360 -3.21 -12.74 -32.67
C GLU A 360 -3.47 -13.22 -31.24
N VAL A 361 -3.17 -12.36 -30.27
CA VAL A 361 -3.30 -12.67 -28.85
C VAL A 361 -3.89 -11.51 -28.07
N ALA A 362 -4.56 -11.82 -26.97
CA ALA A 362 -4.98 -10.86 -25.97
C ALA A 362 -3.96 -10.82 -24.82
N VAL A 363 -3.26 -9.69 -24.67
CA VAL A 363 -2.26 -9.46 -23.62
C VAL A 363 -2.87 -8.66 -22.48
N LYS A 364 -3.21 -9.33 -21.38
CA LYS A 364 -3.71 -8.72 -20.13
C LYS A 364 -2.52 -8.25 -19.29
N ARG A 365 -2.35 -6.93 -19.15
CA ARG A 365 -1.38 -6.29 -18.27
C ARG A 365 -2.03 -6.00 -16.92
N VAL A 366 -1.62 -6.73 -15.88
CA VAL A 366 -2.20 -6.63 -14.54
C VAL A 366 -1.84 -5.28 -13.93
N SER A 367 -2.82 -4.63 -13.30
CA SER A 367 -2.62 -3.30 -12.70
C SER A 367 -1.78 -3.41 -11.41
N THR A 368 -0.52 -2.97 -11.46
CA THR A 368 0.35 -2.85 -10.29
C THR A 368 0.37 -1.39 -9.80
N SER A 369 -0.73 -0.93 -9.20
CA SER A 369 -0.77 0.39 -8.57
C SER A 369 0.22 0.47 -7.39
N SER A 370 0.84 1.64 -7.18
CA SER A 370 1.82 1.93 -6.11
C SER A 370 1.25 1.80 -4.69
N ASN A 371 -0.06 1.58 -4.53
CA ASN A 371 -0.68 1.25 -3.25
C ASN A 371 -0.41 -0.24 -2.89
N SER A 372 0.16 -0.49 -1.72
CA SER A 372 0.65 -1.81 -1.29
C SER A 372 -0.42 -2.90 -1.15
N ASN A 373 -1.70 -2.53 -1.03
CA ASN A 373 -2.80 -3.50 -0.92
C ASN A 373 -3.26 -4.02 -2.29
N THR A 374 -3.36 -3.12 -3.29
CA THR A 374 -3.78 -3.48 -4.65
C THR A 374 -2.71 -4.28 -5.38
N SER A 375 -1.43 -3.94 -5.20
CA SER A 375 -0.32 -4.70 -5.79
C SER A 375 -0.26 -6.15 -5.29
N ARG A 376 -0.54 -6.37 -4.00
CA ARG A 376 -0.59 -7.72 -3.42
C ARG A 376 -1.77 -8.55 -3.95
N ARG A 377 -2.91 -7.91 -4.23
CA ARG A 377 -4.08 -8.55 -4.82
C ARG A 377 -3.83 -8.97 -6.27
N GLY A 378 -3.31 -8.06 -7.11
CA GLY A 378 -2.99 -8.36 -8.51
C GLY A 378 -1.94 -9.46 -8.66
N GLU A 379 -0.93 -9.49 -7.79
CA GLU A 379 0.07 -10.58 -7.75
C GLU A 379 -0.56 -11.94 -7.41
N GLN A 380 -1.50 -11.97 -6.46
CA GLN A 380 -2.20 -13.21 -6.09
C GLN A 380 -3.12 -13.70 -7.21
N GLU A 381 -3.84 -12.80 -7.86
CA GLU A 381 -4.72 -13.12 -9.00
C GLU A 381 -3.89 -13.65 -10.17
N PHE A 382 -2.75 -13.01 -10.50
CA PHE A 382 -1.82 -13.51 -11.50
C PHE A 382 -1.33 -14.93 -11.21
N VAL A 383 -0.83 -15.19 -10.00
CA VAL A 383 -0.34 -16.52 -9.61
C VAL A 383 -1.46 -17.55 -9.60
N SER A 384 -2.66 -17.17 -9.17
CA SER A 384 -3.85 -18.04 -9.17
C SER A 384 -4.24 -18.43 -10.59
N GLU A 385 -4.28 -17.45 -11.48
CA GLU A 385 -4.68 -17.62 -12.87
C GLU A 385 -3.72 -18.55 -13.59
N VAL A 386 -2.40 -18.29 -13.54
CA VAL A 386 -1.41 -19.17 -14.19
C VAL A 386 -1.43 -20.59 -13.63
N ASN A 387 -1.55 -20.77 -12.31
CA ASN A 387 -1.56 -22.11 -11.72
C ASN A 387 -2.84 -22.90 -12.00
N THR A 388 -3.98 -22.22 -12.13
CA THR A 388 -5.28 -22.88 -12.33
C THR A 388 -5.49 -23.20 -13.79
N ILE A 389 -5.36 -22.20 -14.68
CA ILE A 389 -5.72 -22.36 -16.09
C ILE A 389 -4.67 -23.13 -16.90
N SER A 390 -3.41 -23.19 -16.45
CA SER A 390 -2.33 -23.89 -17.16
C SER A 390 -2.57 -25.38 -17.39
N LYS A 391 -3.43 -26.00 -16.57
CA LYS A 391 -3.74 -27.44 -16.62
C LYS A 391 -5.16 -27.73 -17.14
N LEU A 392 -5.87 -26.70 -17.56
CA LEU A 392 -7.23 -26.81 -18.05
C LEU A 392 -7.23 -26.76 -19.57
N SER A 393 -7.96 -27.68 -20.18
CA SER A 393 -8.16 -27.71 -21.63
C SER A 393 -9.58 -28.14 -21.90
N HIS A 394 -10.41 -27.19 -22.32
CA HIS A 394 -11.81 -27.42 -22.64
C HIS A 394 -12.24 -26.45 -23.74
N ARG A 395 -13.09 -26.90 -24.66
CA ARG A 395 -13.54 -26.10 -25.82
C ARG A 395 -14.31 -24.83 -25.41
N ASN A 396 -14.88 -24.78 -24.22
CA ASN A 396 -15.59 -23.60 -23.72
C ASN A 396 -14.80 -22.81 -22.66
N LEU A 397 -13.49 -23.04 -22.55
CA LEU A 397 -12.59 -22.25 -21.71
C LEU A 397 -11.60 -21.48 -22.56
N VAL A 398 -11.26 -20.26 -22.12
CA VAL A 398 -10.16 -19.48 -22.71
C VAL A 398 -8.84 -20.21 -22.45
N LYS A 399 -7.99 -20.32 -23.47
CA LYS A 399 -6.66 -20.92 -23.35
C LYS A 399 -5.60 -19.88 -23.00
N LEU A 400 -4.85 -20.11 -21.94
CA LEU A 400 -3.65 -19.32 -21.62
C LEU A 400 -2.48 -19.82 -22.48
N ILE A 401 -2.01 -18.97 -23.38
CA ILE A 401 -0.87 -19.23 -24.27
C ILE A 401 0.43 -19.03 -23.51
N GLY A 402 0.50 -18.04 -22.63
CA GLY A 402 1.70 -17.76 -21.86
C GLY A 402 1.59 -16.61 -20.88
N TRP A 403 2.73 -16.26 -20.30
CA TRP A 403 2.82 -15.28 -19.22
C TRP A 403 4.17 -14.58 -19.23
N CYS A 404 4.25 -13.41 -18.60
CA CYS A 404 5.47 -12.65 -18.38
C CYS A 404 5.48 -12.10 -16.96
N HIS A 405 6.60 -12.32 -16.25
CA HIS A 405 6.91 -11.67 -14.99
C HIS A 405 8.35 -11.17 -15.07
N GLU A 406 8.52 -9.88 -15.40
CA GLU A 406 9.83 -9.27 -15.59
C GLU A 406 9.75 -7.78 -15.23
N LYS A 407 10.75 -7.24 -14.53
CA LYS A 407 10.83 -5.80 -14.18
C LYS A 407 9.60 -5.24 -13.44
N GLY A 408 8.94 -6.08 -12.64
CA GLY A 408 7.72 -5.68 -11.90
C GLY A 408 6.45 -5.68 -12.75
N GLU A 409 6.54 -6.08 -14.01
CA GLU A 409 5.39 -6.22 -14.91
C GLU A 409 4.84 -7.64 -14.85
N LEU A 410 3.53 -7.75 -14.70
CA LEU A 410 2.78 -9.01 -14.68
C LEU A 410 1.84 -9.03 -15.89
N LEU A 411 2.10 -9.91 -16.85
CA LEU A 411 1.30 -10.03 -18.07
C LEU A 411 0.86 -11.48 -18.33
N LEU A 412 -0.37 -11.62 -18.79
CA LEU A 412 -0.98 -12.89 -19.20
C LEU A 412 -1.33 -12.80 -20.69
N VAL A 413 -1.06 -13.86 -21.43
CA VAL A 413 -1.23 -13.93 -22.89
C VAL A 413 -2.25 -15.01 -23.20
N TYR A 414 -3.37 -14.61 -23.77
CA TYR A 414 -4.47 -15.50 -24.16
C TYR A 414 -4.67 -15.49 -25.67
N GLU A 415 -5.40 -16.50 -26.15
CA GLU A 415 -5.98 -16.46 -27.48
C GLU A 415 -6.86 -15.21 -27.67
N TYR A 416 -6.78 -14.60 -28.85
CA TYR A 416 -7.62 -13.47 -29.21
C TYR A 416 -8.98 -13.96 -29.75
N PHE A 417 -10.04 -13.26 -29.36
CA PHE A 417 -11.41 -13.57 -29.73
C PHE A 417 -12.03 -12.37 -30.44
N PRO A 418 -12.35 -12.48 -31.74
CA PRO A 418 -12.69 -11.32 -32.57
C PRO A 418 -14.04 -10.69 -32.21
N MET A 419 -15.01 -11.48 -31.74
CA MET A 419 -16.32 -10.97 -31.33
C MET A 419 -16.28 -10.33 -29.93
N GLY A 420 -15.14 -10.37 -29.24
CA GLY A 420 -14.97 -9.75 -27.94
C GLY A 420 -15.73 -10.46 -26.83
N SER A 421 -16.11 -9.70 -25.80
CA SER A 421 -16.84 -10.19 -24.64
C SER A 421 -18.35 -10.08 -24.85
N LEU A 422 -19.11 -11.03 -24.32
CA LEU A 422 -20.55 -11.14 -24.52
C LEU A 422 -21.32 -9.89 -24.04
N ASP A 423 -20.88 -9.26 -22.96
CA ASP A 423 -21.51 -8.04 -22.43
C ASP A 423 -21.53 -6.89 -23.44
N LYS A 424 -20.52 -6.79 -24.32
CA LYS A 424 -20.48 -5.76 -25.36
C LYS A 424 -21.51 -5.99 -26.46
N LEU A 425 -21.92 -7.25 -26.68
CA LEU A 425 -22.97 -7.59 -27.64
C LEU A 425 -24.36 -7.55 -27.01
N LEU A 426 -24.47 -7.85 -25.71
CA LEU A 426 -25.74 -7.74 -24.98
C LEU A 426 -26.12 -6.27 -24.72
N TYR A 427 -25.15 -5.44 -24.35
CA TYR A 427 -25.39 -4.03 -24.02
C TYR A 427 -24.79 -3.14 -25.11
N THR A 428 -25.63 -2.70 -26.04
CA THR A 428 -25.19 -1.65 -26.99
C THR A 428 -25.25 -0.31 -26.26
N ASP A 429 -24.09 0.28 -25.95
CA ASP A 429 -24.03 1.59 -25.27
C ASP A 429 -24.63 2.68 -26.16
N ALA A 430 -25.90 3.02 -25.95
CA ALA A 430 -26.54 4.21 -26.51
C ALA A 430 -25.99 5.53 -25.91
N ALA A 431 -25.02 5.46 -24.98
CA ALA A 431 -24.56 6.55 -24.13
C ALA A 431 -23.10 7.00 -24.37
N ALA A 432 -22.46 6.58 -25.46
CA ALA A 432 -21.17 7.17 -25.87
C ALA A 432 -21.45 8.32 -26.85
N GLY A 433 -21.47 9.56 -26.33
CA GLY A 433 -21.64 10.81 -27.10
C GLY A 433 -20.50 11.16 -28.07
N GLY A 434 -19.98 10.17 -28.80
CA GLY A 434 -19.16 10.35 -29.99
C GLY A 434 -20.03 10.16 -31.24
N THR A 435 -19.62 10.76 -32.36
CA THR A 435 -20.26 10.64 -33.68
C THR A 435 -20.84 9.25 -33.91
N PRO A 436 -22.12 9.12 -34.33
CA PRO A 436 -22.75 7.82 -34.50
C PRO A 436 -22.00 7.06 -35.59
N ALA A 437 -21.20 6.08 -35.17
CA ALA A 437 -20.93 4.95 -36.03
C ALA A 437 -22.30 4.31 -36.34
N PRO A 438 -22.54 3.86 -37.58
CA PRO A 438 -23.78 3.17 -37.90
C PRO A 438 -23.98 2.06 -36.86
N PRO A 439 -25.20 1.90 -36.30
CA PRO A 439 -25.47 0.83 -35.36
C PRO A 439 -25.00 -0.48 -36.00
N PRO A 440 -24.23 -1.33 -35.29
CA PRO A 440 -24.00 -2.68 -35.79
C PRO A 440 -25.36 -3.28 -36.12
N PRO A 441 -25.51 -4.00 -37.24
CA PRO A 441 -26.79 -4.54 -37.66
C PRO A 441 -27.44 -5.25 -36.46
N GLN A 442 -28.72 -4.95 -36.20
CA GLN A 442 -29.55 -5.41 -35.06
C GLN A 442 -29.77 -6.95 -35.04
N THR A 443 -28.84 -7.76 -35.53
CA THR A 443 -29.04 -9.17 -35.92
C THR A 443 -27.82 -10.07 -35.65
N GLU A 444 -26.93 -9.71 -34.73
CA GLU A 444 -25.77 -10.59 -34.43
C GLU A 444 -25.99 -11.58 -33.27
N LEU A 445 -26.87 -11.30 -32.30
CA LEU A 445 -27.09 -12.20 -31.15
C LEU A 445 -28.50 -12.81 -31.12
N THR A 446 -28.82 -13.58 -32.17
CA THR A 446 -30.05 -14.39 -32.31
C THR A 446 -30.29 -15.30 -31.10
N TRP A 447 -31.53 -15.73 -30.88
CA TRP A 447 -31.87 -16.71 -29.83
C TRP A 447 -30.98 -17.96 -29.86
N GLU A 448 -30.78 -18.57 -31.04
CA GLU A 448 -29.97 -19.78 -31.18
C GLU A 448 -28.54 -19.58 -30.65
N ARG A 449 -27.91 -18.45 -30.98
CA ARG A 449 -26.58 -18.07 -30.49
C ARG A 449 -26.59 -17.87 -28.98
N ARG A 450 -27.58 -17.16 -28.42
CA ARG A 450 -27.73 -16.95 -26.97
C ARG A 450 -27.85 -18.28 -26.23
N TYR A 451 -28.71 -19.18 -26.70
CA TYR A 451 -28.89 -20.50 -26.11
C TYR A 451 -27.60 -21.34 -26.19
N ARG A 452 -26.91 -21.33 -27.33
CA ARG A 452 -25.61 -22.00 -27.51
C ARG A 452 -24.54 -21.46 -26.56
N ILE A 453 -24.53 -20.15 -26.32
CA ILE A 453 -23.62 -19.51 -25.35
C ILE A 453 -23.90 -20.00 -23.94
N VAL A 454 -25.17 -20.04 -23.52
CA VAL A 454 -25.59 -20.61 -22.22
C VAL A 454 -25.12 -22.06 -22.06
N CYS A 455 -25.36 -22.89 -23.08
CA CYS A 455 -24.88 -24.28 -23.11
C CYS A 455 -23.34 -24.38 -23.01
N GLY A 456 -22.62 -23.51 -23.72
CA GLY A 456 -21.16 -23.47 -23.68
C GLY A 456 -20.60 -23.14 -22.29
N VAL A 457 -21.17 -22.12 -21.63
CA VAL A 457 -20.77 -21.74 -20.27
C VAL A 457 -21.15 -22.82 -19.24
N ALA A 458 -22.32 -23.45 -19.39
CA ALA A 458 -22.70 -24.59 -18.54
C ALA A 458 -21.71 -25.76 -18.68
N SER A 459 -21.33 -26.09 -19.91
CA SER A 459 -20.34 -27.13 -20.21
C SER A 459 -18.96 -26.80 -19.64
N ALA A 460 -18.54 -25.53 -19.70
CA ALA A 460 -17.30 -25.08 -19.07
C ALA A 460 -17.31 -25.27 -17.54
N LEU A 461 -18.40 -24.85 -16.88
CA LEU A 461 -18.52 -24.97 -15.42
C LEU A 461 -18.65 -26.42 -14.97
N ASP A 462 -19.37 -27.29 -15.70
CA ASP A 462 -19.40 -28.72 -15.40
C ASP A 462 -18.01 -29.35 -15.50
N TYR A 463 -17.22 -28.96 -16.51
CA TYR A 463 -15.82 -29.38 -16.61
C TYR A 463 -14.99 -28.93 -15.40
N LEU A 464 -15.12 -27.68 -14.96
CA LEU A 464 -14.41 -27.18 -13.77
C LEU A 464 -14.83 -27.90 -12.49
N HIS A 465 -16.12 -28.16 -12.32
CA HIS A 465 -16.69 -28.75 -11.10
C HIS A 465 -16.50 -30.26 -11.02
N HIS A 466 -16.60 -30.96 -12.15
CA HIS A 466 -16.67 -32.43 -12.19
C HIS A 466 -15.76 -33.10 -13.22
N GLY A 467 -15.34 -32.40 -14.28
CA GLY A 467 -14.58 -32.99 -15.40
C GLY A 467 -13.05 -32.85 -15.32
N SER A 468 -12.56 -31.95 -14.48
CA SER A 468 -11.12 -31.68 -14.32
C SER A 468 -10.52 -32.51 -13.17
N THR A 469 -9.19 -32.72 -13.20
CA THR A 469 -8.48 -33.57 -12.20
C THR A 469 -8.65 -33.11 -10.75
N LYS A 470 -8.96 -31.83 -10.55
CA LYS A 470 -9.24 -31.23 -9.24
C LYS A 470 -10.45 -30.33 -9.42
N ARG A 471 -11.38 -30.35 -8.49
CA ARG A 471 -12.55 -29.46 -8.56
C ARG A 471 -12.10 -28.01 -8.47
N ILE A 472 -12.62 -27.14 -9.34
CA ILE A 472 -12.24 -25.74 -9.42
C ILE A 472 -13.48 -24.86 -9.31
N LEU A 473 -13.44 -23.88 -8.42
CA LEU A 473 -14.42 -22.79 -8.33
C LEU A 473 -13.98 -21.64 -9.22
N HIS A 474 -14.87 -21.10 -10.05
CA HIS A 474 -14.60 -19.96 -10.92
C HIS A 474 -14.68 -18.63 -10.15
N ARG A 475 -15.78 -18.41 -9.42
CA ARG A 475 -16.09 -17.27 -8.53
C ARG A 475 -16.35 -15.91 -9.20
N ASP A 476 -16.25 -15.84 -10.54
CA ASP A 476 -16.58 -14.62 -11.30
C ASP A 476 -17.28 -14.93 -12.64
N VAL A 477 -18.33 -15.75 -12.61
CA VAL A 477 -19.14 -16.05 -13.81
C VAL A 477 -20.04 -14.85 -14.11
N LYS A 478 -19.92 -14.27 -15.32
CA LYS A 478 -20.69 -13.10 -15.82
C LYS A 478 -20.43 -12.87 -17.31
N GLY A 479 -21.30 -12.13 -18.01
CA GLY A 479 -21.16 -11.84 -19.44
C GLY A 479 -19.82 -11.20 -19.85
N SER A 480 -19.26 -10.30 -19.03
CA SER A 480 -17.96 -9.65 -19.32
C SER A 480 -16.75 -10.58 -19.26
N ASN A 481 -16.90 -11.77 -18.68
CA ASN A 481 -15.86 -12.80 -18.61
C ASN A 481 -16.08 -13.93 -19.64
N VAL A 482 -17.09 -13.82 -20.51
CA VAL A 482 -17.37 -14.78 -21.58
C VAL A 482 -16.92 -14.18 -22.91
N MET A 483 -15.88 -14.76 -23.50
CA MET A 483 -15.36 -14.37 -24.81
C MET A 483 -16.05 -15.18 -25.91
N LEU A 484 -16.17 -14.59 -27.10
CA LEU A 484 -16.82 -15.21 -28.24
C LEU A 484 -15.85 -15.35 -29.43
N ASP A 485 -15.71 -16.58 -29.94
CA ASP A 485 -14.97 -16.81 -31.18
C ASP A 485 -15.78 -16.36 -32.42
N ALA A 486 -15.19 -16.52 -33.61
CA ALA A 486 -15.80 -16.07 -34.87
C ALA A 486 -17.16 -16.70 -35.16
N ASP A 487 -17.43 -17.88 -34.58
CA ASP A 487 -18.69 -18.63 -34.71
C ASP A 487 -19.65 -18.38 -33.53
N TYR A 488 -19.36 -17.37 -32.69
CA TYR A 488 -20.11 -17.03 -31.47
C TYR A 488 -20.15 -18.16 -30.43
N ASN A 489 -19.17 -19.07 -30.42
CA ASN A 489 -19.06 -20.05 -29.35
C ASN A 489 -18.45 -19.42 -28.10
N ALA A 490 -19.03 -19.73 -26.94
CA ALA A 490 -18.62 -19.20 -25.66
C ALA A 490 -17.31 -19.81 -25.14
N ARG A 491 -16.42 -18.95 -24.67
CA ARG A 491 -15.16 -19.25 -23.98
C ARG A 491 -15.13 -18.51 -22.64
N LEU A 492 -15.34 -19.22 -21.54
CA LEU A 492 -15.28 -18.65 -20.20
C LEU A 492 -13.82 -18.36 -19.81
N GLY A 493 -13.56 -17.14 -19.36
CA GLY A 493 -12.23 -16.65 -18.97
C GLY A 493 -12.22 -15.93 -17.61
N ASP A 494 -11.08 -15.31 -17.31
CA ASP A 494 -10.75 -14.64 -16.05
C ASP A 494 -10.74 -15.53 -14.79
N PHE A 495 -9.62 -16.24 -14.61
CA PHE A 495 -9.42 -17.17 -13.50
C PHE A 495 -8.71 -16.52 -12.29
N GLY A 496 -8.64 -15.19 -12.22
CA GLY A 496 -7.94 -14.48 -11.14
C GLY A 496 -8.50 -14.79 -9.74
N LEU A 497 -9.81 -15.00 -9.64
CA LEU A 497 -10.47 -15.37 -8.40
C LEU A 497 -10.62 -16.88 -8.19
N ALA A 498 -10.28 -17.69 -9.20
CA ALA A 498 -10.53 -19.13 -9.20
C ALA A 498 -9.78 -19.85 -8.08
N ARG A 499 -10.35 -20.93 -7.53
CA ARG A 499 -9.75 -21.69 -6.42
C ARG A 499 -9.90 -23.18 -6.64
N VAL A 500 -8.82 -23.92 -6.38
CA VAL A 500 -8.80 -25.38 -6.39
C VAL A 500 -9.36 -25.91 -5.07
N VAL A 501 -10.32 -26.82 -5.16
CA VAL A 501 -10.93 -27.54 -4.05
C VAL A 501 -10.26 -28.88 -3.85
N GLN A 502 -9.72 -29.12 -2.66
CA GLN A 502 -9.17 -30.43 -2.30
C GLN A 502 -10.32 -31.42 -2.14
N SER A 503 -10.22 -32.58 -2.78
CA SER A 503 -11.26 -33.63 -2.81
C SER A 503 -11.45 -34.35 -1.47
N ASP A 504 -10.86 -33.86 -0.38
CA ASP A 504 -10.75 -34.52 0.93
C ASP A 504 -12.02 -34.31 1.80
N GLY A 505 -13.21 -34.34 1.18
CA GLY A 505 -14.51 -34.23 1.87
C GLY A 505 -15.00 -32.81 2.18
N ALA A 506 -14.22 -31.77 1.90
CA ALA A 506 -14.66 -30.38 2.04
C ALA A 506 -15.46 -29.93 0.80
N THR A 507 -16.77 -29.67 0.96
CA THR A 507 -17.66 -29.14 -0.09
C THR A 507 -17.59 -27.62 -0.27
N HIS A 508 -16.90 -26.91 0.64
CA HIS A 508 -16.82 -25.45 0.67
C HIS A 508 -15.38 -24.96 0.89
N HIS A 509 -15.04 -23.82 0.30
CA HIS A 509 -13.80 -23.09 0.55
C HIS A 509 -14.06 -21.87 1.42
N SER A 510 -13.46 -21.87 2.61
CA SER A 510 -13.40 -20.67 3.44
C SER A 510 -12.35 -19.71 2.87
N THR A 511 -12.76 -18.47 2.58
CA THR A 511 -11.85 -17.42 2.14
C THR A 511 -11.84 -16.29 3.17
N GLN A 512 -10.69 -15.62 3.34
CA GLN A 512 -10.55 -14.51 4.29
C GLN A 512 -11.29 -13.23 3.85
N ALA A 513 -11.82 -13.18 2.62
CA ALA A 513 -12.48 -12.00 2.07
C ALA A 513 -13.56 -12.38 1.05
N VAL A 514 -14.74 -11.73 1.17
CA VAL A 514 -15.82 -11.76 0.18
C VAL A 514 -15.29 -11.19 -1.14
N ALA A 515 -15.33 -11.99 -2.20
CA ALA A 515 -14.87 -11.60 -3.54
C ALA A 515 -15.79 -12.19 -4.62
N GLY A 516 -16.05 -11.40 -5.65
CA GLY A 516 -16.98 -11.68 -6.75
C GLY A 516 -17.57 -10.37 -7.28
N THR A 517 -18.36 -10.43 -8.34
CA THR A 517 -19.03 -9.26 -8.92
C THR A 517 -20.42 -9.06 -8.30
N ARG A 518 -20.70 -7.85 -7.77
CA ARG A 518 -22.03 -7.50 -7.24
C ARG A 518 -23.11 -7.75 -8.29
N GLY A 519 -24.23 -8.35 -7.88
CA GLY A 519 -25.30 -8.81 -8.77
C GLY A 519 -25.23 -10.31 -9.08
N TYR A 520 -24.03 -10.91 -9.09
CA TYR A 520 -23.82 -12.35 -9.36
C TYR A 520 -23.51 -13.15 -8.09
N MET A 521 -23.29 -12.47 -6.96
CA MET A 521 -22.91 -13.13 -5.72
C MET A 521 -24.12 -13.74 -5.02
N ALA A 522 -24.02 -15.02 -4.66
CA ALA A 522 -25.01 -15.74 -3.88
C ALA A 522 -25.18 -15.15 -2.46
N TYR A 523 -26.36 -15.33 -1.87
CA TYR A 523 -26.70 -14.77 -0.55
C TYR A 523 -25.72 -15.22 0.55
N GLU A 524 -25.42 -16.51 0.61
CA GLU A 524 -24.56 -17.10 1.62
C GLU A 524 -23.11 -16.57 1.58
N CYS A 525 -22.65 -16.03 0.44
CA CYS A 525 -21.33 -15.41 0.34
C CYS A 525 -21.20 -14.19 1.25
N PHE A 526 -22.29 -13.40 1.41
CA PHE A 526 -22.29 -12.20 2.23
C PHE A 526 -22.29 -12.51 3.73
N PHE A 527 -22.91 -13.61 4.14
CA PHE A 527 -22.98 -14.01 5.55
C PHE A 527 -21.79 -14.83 6.01
N THR A 528 -21.26 -15.69 5.15
CA THR A 528 -20.26 -16.70 5.54
C THR A 528 -18.85 -16.38 5.10
N GLY A 529 -18.68 -15.54 4.07
CA GLY A 529 -17.39 -15.34 3.39
C GLY A 529 -16.85 -16.59 2.70
N ARG A 530 -17.67 -17.65 2.55
CA ARG A 530 -17.29 -18.93 1.93
C ARG A 530 -17.77 -18.99 0.49
N ALA A 531 -16.97 -19.62 -0.37
CA ALA A 531 -17.33 -19.94 -1.75
C ALA A 531 -17.49 -21.45 -1.91
N SER A 532 -18.43 -21.90 -2.72
CA SER A 532 -18.65 -23.31 -3.05
C SER A 532 -19.08 -23.50 -4.50
N LEU A 533 -19.28 -24.75 -4.91
CA LEU A 533 -19.83 -25.07 -6.23
C LEU A 533 -21.19 -24.39 -6.41
N ASP A 534 -22.00 -24.36 -5.36
CA ASP A 534 -23.33 -23.73 -5.36
C ASP A 534 -23.29 -22.22 -5.60
N THR A 535 -22.18 -21.56 -5.20
CA THR A 535 -21.99 -20.12 -5.45
C THR A 535 -21.71 -19.83 -6.92
N ASP A 536 -21.01 -20.73 -7.62
CA ASP A 536 -20.85 -20.66 -9.08
C ASP A 536 -22.16 -20.99 -9.80
N VAL A 537 -22.94 -21.95 -9.29
CA VAL A 537 -24.28 -22.29 -9.82
C VAL A 537 -25.21 -21.08 -9.73
N TYR A 538 -25.23 -20.38 -8.59
CA TYR A 538 -26.01 -19.15 -8.46
C TYR A 538 -25.58 -18.08 -9.47
N ALA A 539 -24.27 -17.84 -9.60
CA ALA A 539 -23.75 -16.88 -10.57
C ALA A 539 -24.10 -17.28 -12.03
N PHE A 540 -24.12 -18.58 -12.33
CA PHE A 540 -24.60 -19.11 -13.60
C PHE A 540 -26.08 -18.82 -13.83
N GLY A 541 -26.94 -19.00 -12.81
CA GLY A 541 -28.37 -18.67 -12.91
C GLY A 541 -28.61 -17.19 -13.24
N VAL A 542 -27.86 -16.29 -12.58
CA VAL A 542 -27.90 -14.85 -12.89
C VAL A 542 -27.41 -14.59 -14.32
N PHE A 543 -26.33 -15.25 -14.75
CA PHE A 543 -25.81 -15.17 -16.11
C PHE A 543 -26.82 -15.65 -17.16
N VAL A 544 -27.59 -16.71 -16.89
CA VAL A 544 -28.66 -17.13 -17.80
C VAL A 544 -29.69 -16.00 -17.94
N MET A 545 -30.17 -15.42 -16.82
CA MET A 545 -31.12 -14.31 -16.87
C MET A 545 -30.56 -13.09 -17.62
N GLU A 546 -29.28 -12.77 -17.42
CA GLU A 546 -28.55 -11.74 -18.16
C GLU A 546 -28.63 -11.97 -19.68
N VAL A 547 -28.33 -13.19 -20.14
CA VAL A 547 -28.33 -13.54 -21.57
C VAL A 547 -29.75 -13.55 -22.14
N LEU A 548 -30.72 -14.06 -21.39
CA LEU A 548 -32.12 -14.14 -21.84
C LEU A 548 -32.73 -12.75 -22.01
N SER A 549 -32.50 -11.86 -21.05
CA SER A 549 -33.16 -10.55 -20.98
C SER A 549 -32.41 -9.43 -21.71
N GLY A 550 -31.09 -9.56 -21.88
CA GLY A 550 -30.25 -8.45 -22.34
C GLY A 550 -30.09 -7.35 -21.29
N GLU A 551 -30.51 -7.57 -20.04
CA GLU A 551 -30.49 -6.58 -18.96
C GLU A 551 -29.30 -6.78 -18.01
N ARG A 552 -28.74 -5.66 -17.52
CA ARG A 552 -27.59 -5.68 -16.59
C ARG A 552 -28.04 -6.12 -15.19
N PRO A 553 -27.47 -7.20 -14.61
CA PRO A 553 -27.86 -7.66 -13.26
C PRO A 553 -27.63 -6.67 -12.12
N SER A 554 -26.72 -5.70 -12.31
CA SER A 554 -26.41 -4.64 -11.35
C SER A 554 -27.36 -3.44 -11.40
N THR A 555 -28.18 -3.34 -12.45
CA THR A 555 -29.14 -2.26 -12.65
C THR A 555 -30.53 -2.77 -12.30
N THR A 556 -31.34 -1.90 -11.73
CA THR A 556 -32.73 -2.21 -11.40
C THR A 556 -33.54 -2.20 -12.69
N VAL A 557 -34.23 -3.28 -13.01
CA VAL A 557 -34.97 -3.41 -14.26
C VAL A 557 -36.07 -2.33 -14.30
N SER A 558 -35.99 -1.42 -15.28
CA SER A 558 -36.99 -0.37 -15.47
C SER A 558 -38.27 -0.97 -16.06
N TYR A 559 -39.42 -0.62 -15.48
CA TYR A 559 -40.73 -1.05 -15.96
C TYR A 559 -40.92 -0.69 -17.44
N ARG A 560 -41.41 -1.64 -18.25
CA ARG A 560 -41.88 -1.34 -19.60
C ARG A 560 -43.31 -0.80 -19.49
N GLU A 561 -43.59 0.31 -20.17
CA GLU A 561 -44.90 1.00 -20.14
C GLU A 561 -46.08 0.10 -20.57
N GLU A 562 -45.80 -0.99 -21.31
CA GLU A 562 -46.76 -1.99 -21.76
C GLU A 562 -47.17 -3.03 -20.67
N ASP A 563 -46.63 -2.92 -19.45
CA ASP A 563 -46.96 -3.82 -18.33
C ASP A 563 -48.28 -3.49 -17.62
N VAL A 564 -48.92 -2.37 -17.98
CA VAL A 564 -50.26 -2.01 -17.48
C VAL A 564 -51.31 -2.72 -18.33
N VAL A 565 -51.53 -3.99 -18.03
CA VAL A 565 -52.75 -4.67 -18.49
C VAL A 565 -53.89 -4.20 -17.62
N ASP A 566 -54.88 -3.59 -18.25
CA ASP A 566 -56.18 -3.23 -17.68
C ASP A 566 -56.84 -4.51 -17.12
N SER A 567 -56.70 -4.77 -15.82
CA SER A 567 -57.38 -5.89 -15.16
C SER A 567 -57.96 -5.42 -13.83
N ASP A 568 -59.27 -5.21 -13.84
CA ASP A 568 -60.15 -4.87 -12.71
C ASP A 568 -60.28 -6.04 -11.70
N GLU A 569 -59.19 -6.44 -11.03
CA GLU A 569 -59.27 -7.37 -9.89
C GLU A 569 -58.40 -6.87 -8.70
N PRO A 570 -59.00 -6.64 -7.51
CA PRO A 570 -58.30 -6.00 -6.40
C PRO A 570 -57.49 -7.01 -5.58
N SER A 571 -56.25 -7.31 -5.97
CA SER A 571 -55.31 -8.03 -5.10
C SER A 571 -54.69 -7.10 -4.05
N THR A 572 -55.33 -7.04 -2.88
CA THR A 572 -54.90 -6.34 -1.68
C THR A 572 -53.75 -7.07 -0.98
N PHE A 573 -52.48 -6.67 -1.17
CA PHE A 573 -51.44 -6.85 -0.13
C PHE A 573 -50.21 -5.94 -0.27
N PHE A 574 -50.06 -5.17 -1.37
CA PHE A 574 -49.04 -4.11 -1.48
C PHE A 574 -49.58 -2.88 -2.22
N ARG A 575 -50.51 -2.13 -1.60
CA ARG A 575 -50.96 -0.84 -2.12
C ARG A 575 -50.26 0.29 -1.37
N GLY A 576 -49.23 0.85 -1.98
CA GLY A 576 -48.48 1.98 -1.44
C GLY A 576 -47.39 2.51 -2.36
N ALA A 577 -47.70 2.75 -3.64
CA ALA A 577 -46.96 3.66 -4.53
C ALA A 577 -47.73 3.81 -5.84
N ALA A 578 -48.58 4.83 -5.93
CA ALA A 578 -48.96 5.38 -7.23
C ALA A 578 -47.72 6.08 -7.81
N HIS A 579 -47.37 5.76 -9.06
CA HIS A 579 -46.25 6.30 -9.86
C HIS A 579 -44.84 5.89 -9.40
N GLY A 580 -44.24 4.92 -10.12
CA GLY A 580 -42.86 4.48 -9.93
C GLY A 580 -42.74 3.21 -9.10
N GLY A 581 -42.85 2.05 -9.74
CA GLY A 581 -42.65 0.76 -9.06
C GLY A 581 -41.25 0.67 -8.46
N ARG A 582 -41.13 -0.04 -7.32
CA ARG A 582 -39.84 -0.20 -6.64
C ARG A 582 -38.80 -0.83 -7.58
N PRO A 583 -37.55 -0.33 -7.58
CA PRO A 583 -36.46 -0.94 -8.32
C PRO A 583 -36.31 -2.41 -7.94
N MET A 584 -36.40 -3.32 -8.91
CA MET A 584 -36.30 -4.77 -8.69
C MET A 584 -35.06 -5.33 -9.40
N TYR A 585 -34.33 -6.21 -8.73
CA TYR A 585 -33.16 -6.88 -9.30
C TYR A 585 -33.60 -8.02 -10.21
N ILE A 586 -32.73 -8.40 -11.16
CA ILE A 586 -33.06 -9.36 -12.24
C ILE A 586 -33.63 -10.69 -11.73
N VAL A 587 -33.14 -11.20 -10.59
CA VAL A 587 -33.63 -12.45 -9.98
C VAL A 587 -35.05 -12.30 -9.46
N ASP A 588 -35.34 -11.23 -8.72
CA ASP A 588 -36.67 -10.96 -8.16
C ASP A 588 -37.70 -10.69 -9.28
N TRP A 589 -37.25 -9.99 -10.32
CA TRP A 589 -38.05 -9.72 -11.51
C TRP A 589 -38.40 -10.98 -12.28
N THR A 590 -37.42 -11.84 -12.53
CA THR A 590 -37.64 -13.13 -13.20
C THR A 590 -38.57 -14.03 -12.38
N TRP A 591 -38.40 -14.08 -11.05
CA TRP A 591 -39.25 -14.89 -10.17
C TRP A 591 -40.71 -14.43 -10.19
N ARG A 592 -40.93 -13.11 -10.18
CA ARG A 592 -42.27 -12.53 -10.29
C ARG A 592 -42.95 -12.92 -11.60
N LEU A 593 -42.28 -12.73 -12.74
CA LEU A 593 -42.83 -13.06 -14.05
C LEU A 593 -43.15 -14.56 -14.16
N TYR A 594 -42.29 -15.43 -13.63
CA TYR A 594 -42.56 -16.86 -13.57
C TYR A 594 -43.79 -17.18 -12.70
N GLY A 595 -43.89 -16.60 -11.50
CA GLY A 595 -45.04 -16.79 -10.61
C GLY A 595 -46.37 -16.27 -11.17
N GLU A 596 -46.33 -15.25 -12.04
CA GLU A 596 -47.48 -14.73 -12.77
C GLU A 596 -47.83 -15.56 -14.04
N GLY A 597 -47.08 -16.63 -14.35
CA GLY A 597 -47.26 -17.42 -15.58
C GLY A 597 -46.78 -16.70 -16.86
N ARG A 598 -45.94 -15.67 -16.71
CA ARG A 598 -45.45 -14.77 -17.77
C ARG A 598 -43.95 -14.95 -18.04
N ALA A 599 -43.43 -16.17 -17.85
CA ALA A 599 -42.00 -16.49 -17.96
C ALA A 599 -41.37 -16.08 -19.29
N LEU A 600 -42.11 -16.19 -20.41
CA LEU A 600 -41.63 -15.79 -21.74
C LEU A 600 -41.28 -14.30 -21.84
N ARG A 601 -41.84 -13.43 -20.98
CA ARG A 601 -41.56 -11.99 -20.97
C ARG A 601 -40.16 -11.64 -20.44
N VAL A 602 -39.44 -12.63 -19.92
CA VAL A 602 -38.02 -12.49 -19.56
C VAL A 602 -37.15 -12.34 -20.81
N ALA A 603 -37.60 -12.86 -21.96
CA ALA A 603 -36.86 -12.75 -23.21
C ALA A 603 -36.67 -11.28 -23.63
N ASP A 604 -35.47 -10.99 -24.11
CA ASP A 604 -35.07 -9.68 -24.60
C ASP A 604 -36.01 -9.19 -25.70
N ALA A 605 -36.48 -7.95 -25.57
CA ALA A 605 -37.36 -7.33 -26.56
C ALA A 605 -36.68 -7.22 -27.93
N ALA A 606 -35.35 -7.10 -27.97
CA ALA A 606 -34.58 -7.05 -29.20
C ALA A 606 -34.70 -8.34 -30.04
N LEU A 607 -35.14 -9.46 -29.45
CA LEU A 607 -35.42 -10.70 -30.18
C LEU A 607 -36.72 -10.63 -30.98
N ASN A 608 -37.61 -9.65 -30.72
CA ASN A 608 -38.89 -9.46 -31.43
C ASN A 608 -39.77 -10.74 -31.53
N GLY A 609 -39.69 -11.61 -30.53
CA GLY A 609 -40.42 -12.89 -30.52
C GLY A 609 -39.75 -14.02 -31.31
N ASP A 610 -38.59 -13.80 -31.92
CA ASP A 610 -37.80 -14.83 -32.62
C ASP A 610 -36.96 -15.65 -31.63
N PHE A 611 -37.65 -16.49 -30.87
CA PHE A 611 -37.07 -17.46 -29.94
C PHE A 611 -37.95 -18.70 -29.82
N ASP A 612 -37.34 -19.80 -29.38
CA ASP A 612 -38.06 -21.02 -29.04
C ASP A 612 -38.70 -20.88 -27.65
N PRO A 613 -40.05 -20.85 -27.52
CA PRO A 613 -40.72 -20.63 -26.24
C PRO A 613 -40.43 -21.73 -25.21
N GLU A 614 -40.31 -22.98 -25.64
CA GLU A 614 -40.02 -24.11 -24.74
C GLU A 614 -38.61 -23.98 -24.16
N GLN A 615 -37.65 -23.58 -24.99
CA GLN A 615 -36.28 -23.34 -24.54
C GLN A 615 -36.18 -22.13 -23.61
N VAL A 616 -36.92 -21.04 -23.88
CA VAL A 616 -36.99 -19.87 -22.97
C VAL A 616 -37.56 -20.29 -21.63
N GLU A 617 -38.69 -20.98 -21.61
CA GLU A 617 -39.32 -21.43 -20.37
C GLU A 617 -38.41 -22.38 -19.58
N CYS A 618 -37.79 -23.34 -20.27
CA CYS A 618 -36.80 -24.24 -19.70
C CYS A 618 -35.62 -23.47 -19.07
N ALA A 619 -35.06 -22.50 -19.81
CA ALA A 619 -33.94 -21.69 -19.34
C ALA A 619 -34.32 -20.81 -18.14
N VAL A 620 -35.53 -20.23 -18.11
CA VAL A 620 -36.04 -19.46 -16.96
C VAL A 620 -36.19 -20.34 -15.73
N ARG A 621 -36.83 -21.51 -15.86
CA ARG A 621 -37.00 -22.46 -14.76
C ARG A 621 -35.66 -22.91 -14.19
N LEU A 622 -34.73 -23.24 -15.08
CA LEU A 622 -33.37 -23.65 -14.71
C LEU A 622 -32.60 -22.51 -14.02
N ALA A 623 -32.70 -21.28 -14.52
CA ALA A 623 -32.06 -20.11 -13.94
C ALA A 623 -32.59 -19.82 -12.53
N LEU A 624 -33.91 -19.92 -12.31
CA LEU A 624 -34.53 -19.76 -10.99
C LEU A 624 -34.11 -20.85 -10.02
N ALA A 625 -34.03 -22.10 -10.47
CA ALA A 625 -33.51 -23.20 -9.65
C ALA A 625 -32.03 -23.01 -9.28
N CYS A 626 -31.20 -22.53 -10.22
CA CYS A 626 -29.81 -22.16 -9.95
C CYS A 626 -29.71 -20.99 -8.96
N CYS A 627 -30.62 -20.02 -9.04
CA CYS A 627 -30.70 -18.86 -8.16
C CYS A 627 -31.50 -19.12 -6.87
N HIS A 628 -31.79 -20.39 -6.53
CA HIS A 628 -32.52 -20.71 -5.31
C HIS A 628 -31.79 -20.13 -4.09
N PRO A 629 -32.48 -19.40 -3.19
CA PRO A 629 -31.82 -18.75 -2.06
C PRO A 629 -31.00 -19.73 -1.21
N ASN A 630 -31.55 -20.90 -0.92
CA ASN A 630 -30.88 -21.95 -0.16
C ASN A 630 -29.96 -22.79 -1.08
N PRO A 631 -28.64 -22.89 -0.80
CA PRO A 631 -27.68 -23.55 -1.70
C PRO A 631 -27.94 -25.03 -1.97
N ARG A 632 -28.45 -25.77 -0.97
CA ARG A 632 -28.70 -27.22 -1.07
C ARG A 632 -29.81 -27.59 -2.07
N GLU A 633 -30.67 -26.63 -2.40
CA GLU A 633 -31.76 -26.81 -3.36
C GLU A 633 -31.32 -26.52 -4.80
N ARG A 634 -30.10 -26.00 -5.00
CA ARG A 634 -29.59 -25.67 -6.33
C ARG A 634 -29.16 -26.94 -7.06
N PRO A 635 -29.40 -27.05 -8.38
CA PRO A 635 -28.93 -28.18 -9.16
C PRO A 635 -27.40 -28.16 -9.30
N SER A 636 -26.80 -29.34 -9.51
CA SER A 636 -25.39 -29.40 -9.92
C SER A 636 -25.20 -28.90 -11.35
N MET A 637 -24.02 -28.38 -11.70
CA MET A 637 -23.74 -27.99 -13.09
C MET A 637 -23.86 -29.16 -14.10
N ARG A 638 -23.67 -30.40 -13.64
CA ARG A 638 -23.92 -31.60 -14.46
C ARG A 638 -25.40 -31.74 -14.80
N THR A 639 -26.27 -31.56 -13.81
CA THR A 639 -27.73 -31.55 -14.00
C THR A 639 -28.14 -30.42 -14.93
N VAL A 640 -27.58 -29.22 -14.74
CA VAL A 640 -27.83 -28.05 -15.61
C VAL A 640 -27.50 -28.37 -17.07
N VAL A 641 -26.34 -28.99 -17.33
CA VAL A 641 -25.97 -29.41 -18.70
C VAL A 641 -26.97 -30.41 -19.27
N GLN A 642 -27.39 -31.42 -18.50
CA GLN A 642 -28.36 -32.41 -18.96
C GLN A 642 -29.73 -31.79 -19.31
N VAL A 643 -30.19 -30.82 -18.53
CA VAL A 643 -31.44 -30.10 -18.82
C VAL A 643 -31.32 -29.29 -20.11
N LEU A 644 -30.23 -28.52 -20.27
CA LEU A 644 -30.04 -27.64 -21.43
C LEU A 644 -29.93 -28.41 -22.76
N ILE A 645 -29.40 -29.64 -22.74
CA ILE A 645 -29.31 -30.49 -23.94
C ILE A 645 -30.55 -31.37 -24.15
N GLY A 646 -31.60 -31.22 -23.32
CA GLY A 646 -32.82 -32.02 -23.40
C GLY A 646 -32.69 -33.45 -22.87
N GLY A 647 -31.61 -33.78 -22.17
CA GLY A 647 -31.36 -35.08 -21.56
C GLY A 647 -32.04 -35.30 -20.20
N ALA A 648 -32.56 -34.22 -19.58
CA ALA A 648 -33.31 -34.27 -18.33
C ALA A 648 -34.42 -33.21 -18.31
N THR A 649 -35.47 -33.45 -17.53
CA THR A 649 -36.56 -32.47 -17.35
C THR A 649 -36.08 -31.28 -16.51
N PRO A 650 -36.50 -30.04 -16.83
CA PRO A 650 -36.13 -28.87 -16.05
C PRO A 650 -36.70 -28.97 -14.62
N PRO A 651 -35.96 -28.47 -13.61
CA PRO A 651 -36.47 -28.39 -12.25
C PRO A 651 -37.74 -27.53 -12.18
N GLU A 652 -38.54 -27.73 -11.13
CA GLU A 652 -39.75 -26.96 -10.84
C GLU A 652 -39.47 -25.97 -9.70
N PRO A 653 -39.03 -24.73 -9.99
CA PRO A 653 -38.87 -23.74 -8.94
C PRO A 653 -40.24 -23.35 -8.37
N PRO A 654 -40.33 -23.00 -7.07
CA PRO A 654 -41.58 -22.56 -6.46
C PRO A 654 -42.06 -21.25 -7.09
N PHE A 655 -43.38 -21.07 -7.21
CA PHE A 655 -43.97 -19.87 -7.84
C PHE A 655 -43.66 -18.57 -7.10
N GLN A 656 -43.45 -18.64 -5.78
CA GLN A 656 -42.98 -17.52 -4.97
C GLN A 656 -41.54 -17.74 -4.54
N LYS A 657 -40.76 -16.65 -4.52
CA LYS A 657 -39.36 -16.71 -4.11
C LYS A 657 -39.25 -17.13 -2.64
N PRO A 658 -38.54 -18.23 -2.34
CA PRO A 658 -38.35 -18.66 -0.96
C PRO A 658 -37.56 -17.65 -0.14
N ALA A 659 -37.70 -17.69 1.18
CA ALA A 659 -36.79 -16.97 2.06
C ALA A 659 -35.42 -17.66 2.10
N PHE A 660 -34.35 -16.87 2.18
CA PHE A 660 -33.02 -17.38 2.50
C PHE A 660 -32.97 -17.80 3.98
N VAL A 661 -32.54 -19.04 4.26
CA VAL A 661 -32.40 -19.58 5.61
C VAL A 661 -30.96 -20.01 5.85
N TRP A 662 -30.35 -19.53 6.94
CA TRP A 662 -28.97 -19.87 7.31
C TRP A 662 -28.79 -19.98 8.84
N PRO A 663 -28.10 -21.01 9.36
CA PRO A 663 -27.63 -22.22 8.68
C PRO A 663 -28.80 -23.08 8.17
N PRO A 664 -28.60 -23.88 7.10
CA PRO A 664 -29.65 -24.78 6.61
C PRO A 664 -30.01 -25.78 7.72
N HIS A 665 -31.31 -25.94 8.03
CA HIS A 665 -31.84 -26.73 9.15
C HIS A 665 -31.03 -28.01 9.43
N GLY A 666 -30.63 -28.24 10.69
CA GLY A 666 -30.20 -29.56 11.17
C GLY A 666 -28.91 -29.66 11.99
N VAL A 667 -28.17 -28.59 12.27
CA VAL A 667 -27.08 -28.64 13.28
C VAL A 667 -27.01 -27.30 14.01
N ASP A 668 -27.26 -27.31 15.32
CA ASP A 668 -26.93 -26.19 16.19
C ASP A 668 -25.43 -25.93 16.09
N GLN A 669 -25.05 -24.82 15.46
CA GLN A 669 -23.68 -24.37 15.44
C GLN A 669 -23.66 -22.89 15.77
N GLU A 670 -23.09 -22.56 16.93
CA GLU A 670 -22.76 -21.18 17.28
C GLU A 670 -21.85 -20.60 16.19
N MET A 671 -22.32 -19.58 15.50
CA MET A 671 -21.54 -18.86 14.50
C MET A 671 -21.35 -17.43 14.97
N GLU A 672 -20.18 -17.14 15.54
CA GLU A 672 -19.76 -15.75 15.80
C GLU A 672 -19.48 -15.05 14.47
N LEU A 673 -20.29 -14.03 14.15
CA LEU A 673 -20.08 -13.18 12.99
C LEU A 673 -19.19 -11.99 13.39
N PRO A 674 -18.13 -11.65 12.61
CA PRO A 674 -17.13 -10.66 13.00
C PRO A 674 -17.65 -9.23 13.26
N HIS A 675 -18.91 -8.93 12.90
CA HIS A 675 -19.50 -7.58 13.02
C HIS A 675 -20.98 -7.55 13.41
N VAL A 676 -21.61 -8.70 13.72
CA VAL A 676 -23.07 -8.78 13.97
C VAL A 676 -23.38 -9.34 15.37
N GLY A 677 -22.40 -9.93 16.07
CA GLY A 677 -22.61 -10.61 17.35
C GLY A 677 -23.11 -12.06 17.19
N LEU A 678 -23.48 -12.69 18.30
CA LEU A 678 -24.05 -14.05 18.35
C LEU A 678 -25.48 -14.07 17.80
N LEU A 679 -25.75 -14.97 16.85
CA LEU A 679 -27.07 -15.27 16.32
C LEU A 679 -27.56 -16.59 16.93
N PHE A 680 -28.63 -16.55 17.72
CA PHE A 680 -29.31 -17.75 18.21
C PHE A 680 -30.40 -18.19 17.22
N THR A 681 -30.40 -19.46 16.84
CA THR A 681 -31.50 -20.07 16.08
C THR A 681 -32.48 -20.73 17.05
N GLY A 682 -33.68 -20.16 17.17
CA GLY A 682 -34.76 -20.71 17.99
C GLY A 682 -35.45 -21.91 17.35
N GLY A 683 -35.81 -22.87 18.21
CA GLY A 683 -36.51 -24.11 17.86
C GLY A 683 -37.99 -23.94 17.48
N HIS A 684 -38.61 -25.10 17.21
CA HIS A 684 -39.87 -25.38 16.51
C HIS A 684 -41.18 -24.61 16.83
N THR A 685 -41.16 -23.53 17.59
CA THR A 685 -42.38 -22.76 17.91
C THR A 685 -42.07 -21.26 17.93
N HIS A 686 -42.49 -20.57 16.87
CA HIS A 686 -42.43 -19.12 16.59
C HIS A 686 -41.28 -18.61 15.68
N PRO A 687 -41.61 -17.90 14.57
CA PRO A 687 -40.60 -17.26 13.73
C PRO A 687 -40.13 -15.96 14.39
N SER A 688 -38.89 -15.93 14.87
CA SER A 688 -38.26 -14.69 15.33
C SER A 688 -37.83 -13.85 14.11
N PHE A 689 -38.65 -12.86 13.75
CA PHE A 689 -38.26 -11.79 12.84
C PHE A 689 -37.26 -10.86 13.52
N CYS A 690 -36.09 -10.61 12.92
CA CYS A 690 -35.33 -9.40 13.22
C CYS A 690 -35.98 -8.22 12.51
N SER A 691 -36.75 -7.43 13.25
CA SER A 691 -37.20 -6.10 12.84
C SER A 691 -35.98 -5.18 12.67
N MET A 692 -35.84 -4.56 11.50
CA MET A 692 -34.94 -3.42 11.32
C MET A 692 -35.54 -2.20 12.02
N THR A 693 -34.93 -1.77 13.12
CA THR A 693 -35.06 -0.38 13.59
C THR A 693 -33.71 0.20 13.94
N SER A 694 -33.24 1.08 13.04
CA SER A 694 -32.48 2.31 13.27
C SER A 694 -31.10 2.28 13.94
N SER A 695 -30.21 3.04 13.28
CA SER A 695 -29.04 3.79 13.80
C SER A 695 -27.77 3.03 14.19
N SER A 696 -26.86 2.84 13.23
CA SER A 696 -25.49 3.37 13.33
C SER A 696 -24.72 3.21 12.02
N LEU A 697 -24.80 4.25 11.19
CA LEU A 697 -23.83 4.52 10.13
C LEU A 697 -22.75 5.42 10.74
N THR A 698 -21.77 4.84 11.43
CA THR A 698 -20.50 5.53 11.74
C THR A 698 -19.34 4.55 11.92
N GLY A 699 -18.38 4.63 10.99
CA GLY A 699 -16.94 4.51 11.28
C GLY A 699 -16.32 3.12 11.46
N ARG A 700 -15.75 2.56 10.39
CA ARG A 700 -14.29 2.52 10.17
C ARG A 700 -13.91 1.98 8.80
#